data_AF-A0A8S2FL99-F1
#
_entry.id   AF-A0A8S2FL99-F1
#
_cell.length_a   1.000
_cell.length_b   1.000
_cell.length_c   1.000
_cell.angle_alpha   90.00
_cell.angle_beta   90.00
_cell.angle_gamma   90.00
#
_symmetry.space_group_name_H-M   'P 1'
#
loop_
_entity.id
_entity.type
_entity.pdbx_description
1 polymer ?
#
loop_
_entity_poly.entity_id
_entity_poly.type
_entity_poly.pdbx_seq_one_letter_code
_entity_poly.pdbx_strand_id
1 'polypeptide(L)'
;ITLKINKKSATPITINDYVLNRFGRYSSDEHLTSFAEFVVYKYTPRHQDDVGVRRILCITETCLLERDPQTYNVCTLKPLTEVYALIRHVDNLQLFTVEYLRGKRCKYTSSERDILLATLLDSVRSSGNNDCCVKTTLTDRGKRFAPFTTLVDDDVEIQHVKFLVQLPTGTLFFFKYKALSFDNVVLGGQTSNDPSPSSPAPSQISSFSPTITYLEVLKRFNANVPYSGLINAVTSEGLFAENKEKLIHTALNSLLDNDTTTQDAEYLEDQYHCLRRLLASKAGFQAFTQLPKFRERIGVKIVKSLKLGDDNVTCAAIEMLNTLLQPIHLDYDIKQEQLNKSSILSSKKFLETLLDIFLKNVKQNTGSLIISSFLDFLTYTLCQPFSETTGTLHVLLELVSTNGRTFFKLFQHSSFTIVKGAGLIMKSIIEEGSNEISAHMQDLALSECALPIHLLRALYTSSSDTRLLPLKYLSQNLIALWSTGHPTTYGLLKRIFPLGLLAYLDSNEQPEKDLDDQSITRDNLKLANEHQQQQQKGLNIGSSIAQTANKIRNTTQVKVIETHVQTFLQHWSIKLKQSKKIQKSNDNDKPIVLRKPRQRIKAEKNWKLFYQKFQFDHIRPTLIWNNKTREELRETIEQEIRNFNIDKDIGHGHLISWNYQEFEVLYTCLYDEIKIGTVYLRLLLEQDELIKQATSSTNNDELTGKHSIK
;
A
#
# COMPACT_ATOMS: atom_id res chain seq x y z
N ILE A 1 11.18 -25.63 -12.35
CA ILE A 1 10.55 -24.78 -13.38
C ILE A 1 10.17 -25.76 -14.47
N THR A 2 8.88 -25.99 -14.70
CA THR A 2 8.40 -26.99 -15.66
C THR A 2 7.83 -26.21 -16.83
N LEU A 3 8.51 -26.23 -17.98
CA LEU A 3 7.97 -25.66 -19.22
C LEU A 3 6.70 -26.45 -19.56
N LYS A 4 5.52 -25.82 -19.47
CA LYS A 4 4.29 -26.38 -20.03
C LYS A 4 4.36 -26.17 -21.54
N ILE A 5 4.93 -27.15 -22.23
CA ILE A 5 5.02 -27.16 -23.68
C ILE A 5 3.64 -27.56 -24.21
N ASN A 6 3.03 -26.68 -25.00
CA ASN A 6 1.82 -27.00 -25.73
C ASN A 6 2.20 -28.02 -26.81
N LYS A 7 1.81 -29.28 -26.65
CA LYS A 7 2.21 -30.45 -27.47
C LYS A 7 1.75 -30.39 -28.94
N LYS A 8 1.34 -29.22 -29.43
CA LYS A 8 0.68 -28.99 -30.73
C LYS A 8 1.55 -28.31 -31.79
N SER A 9 2.78 -27.87 -31.50
CA SER A 9 3.67 -27.33 -32.55
C SER A 9 4.56 -28.44 -33.13
N ALA A 10 4.41 -28.71 -34.43
CA ALA A 10 5.21 -29.70 -35.18
C ALA A 10 6.66 -29.26 -35.46
N THR A 11 7.10 -28.13 -34.92
CA THR A 11 8.44 -27.56 -35.11
C THR A 11 9.37 -27.94 -33.95
N PRO A 12 10.65 -28.29 -34.25
CA PRO A 12 11.64 -28.53 -33.20
C PRO A 12 11.91 -27.25 -32.41
N ILE A 13 11.93 -27.36 -31.08
CA ILE A 13 12.21 -26.23 -30.18
C ILE A 13 13.66 -25.81 -30.39
N THR A 14 13.88 -24.56 -30.82
CA THR A 14 15.23 -24.01 -30.98
C THR A 14 15.77 -23.51 -29.64
N ILE A 15 17.09 -23.32 -29.54
CA ILE A 15 17.72 -22.67 -28.38
C ILE A 15 17.16 -21.24 -28.21
N ASN A 16 16.89 -20.54 -29.31
CA ASN A 16 16.28 -19.21 -29.29
C ASN A 16 14.87 -19.24 -28.70
N ASP A 17 14.05 -20.24 -29.04
CA ASP A 17 12.71 -20.40 -28.45
C ASP A 17 12.79 -20.65 -26.93
N TYR A 18 13.79 -21.42 -26.48
CA TYR A 18 14.04 -21.63 -25.06
C TYR A 18 14.46 -20.34 -24.36
N VAL A 19 15.39 -19.57 -24.95
CA VAL A 19 15.86 -18.30 -24.37
C VAL A 19 14.72 -17.30 -24.26
N LEU A 20 13.92 -17.14 -25.31
CA LEU A 20 12.78 -16.22 -25.34
C LEU A 20 11.65 -16.62 -24.39
N ASN A 21 11.43 -17.92 -24.16
CA ASN A 21 10.31 -18.41 -23.34
C ASN A 21 10.75 -19.06 -22.02
N ARG A 22 11.99 -18.81 -21.57
CA ARG A 22 12.60 -19.47 -20.40
C ARG A 22 11.76 -19.33 -19.13
N PHE A 23 11.05 -18.22 -18.98
CA PHE A 23 10.23 -17.89 -17.82
C PHE A 23 8.72 -18.07 -18.06
N GLY A 24 8.35 -18.71 -19.19
CA GLY A 24 6.96 -18.91 -19.58
C GLY A 24 6.23 -17.58 -19.72
N ARG A 25 5.10 -17.44 -19.02
CA ARG A 25 4.27 -16.21 -19.02
C ARG A 25 4.98 -14.96 -18.49
N TYR A 26 6.13 -15.12 -17.82
CA TYR A 26 6.90 -14.02 -17.25
C TYR A 26 8.14 -13.65 -18.08
N SER A 27 8.16 -14.03 -19.37
CA SER A 27 9.31 -13.76 -20.25
C SER A 27 9.24 -12.41 -20.97
N SER A 28 8.13 -11.66 -20.85
CA SER A 28 8.03 -10.30 -21.39
C SER A 28 8.84 -9.30 -20.56
N ASP A 29 9.27 -8.22 -21.22
CA ASP A 29 10.14 -7.19 -20.63
C ASP A 29 9.52 -6.50 -19.41
N GLU A 30 8.18 -6.37 -19.36
CA GLU A 30 7.43 -5.82 -18.23
C GLU A 30 7.73 -6.58 -16.91
N HIS A 31 7.90 -7.89 -16.98
CA HIS A 31 8.14 -8.73 -15.81
C HIS A 31 9.63 -8.85 -15.44
N LEU A 32 10.53 -8.48 -16.36
CA LEU A 32 11.98 -8.62 -16.21
C LEU A 32 12.68 -7.31 -15.85
N THR A 33 12.12 -6.17 -16.26
CA THR A 33 12.66 -4.85 -15.94
C THR A 33 12.47 -4.60 -14.45
N SER A 34 13.54 -4.28 -13.72
CA SER A 34 13.51 -3.96 -12.30
C SER A 34 13.16 -2.48 -12.08
N PHE A 35 12.54 -2.15 -10.95
CA PHE A 35 12.42 -0.76 -10.50
C PHE A 35 13.18 -0.51 -9.19
N ALA A 36 13.45 -1.57 -8.42
CA ALA A 36 14.33 -1.52 -7.26
C ALA A 36 15.31 -2.69 -7.30
N GLU A 37 16.57 -2.41 -6.95
CA GLU A 37 17.65 -3.39 -6.93
C GLU A 37 18.40 -3.30 -5.63
N PHE A 38 18.63 -4.45 -5.01
CA PHE A 38 19.33 -4.55 -3.75
C PHE A 38 20.44 -5.59 -3.85
N VAL A 39 21.63 -5.25 -3.36
CA VAL A 39 22.71 -6.22 -3.21
C VAL A 39 22.40 -7.11 -2.01
N VAL A 40 22.38 -8.42 -2.25
CA VAL A 40 22.09 -9.42 -1.21
C VAL A 40 23.09 -10.58 -1.26
N TYR A 41 23.28 -11.26 -0.14
CA TYR A 41 24.02 -12.52 -0.06
C TYR A 41 23.04 -13.64 0.25
N LYS A 42 22.92 -14.58 -0.69
CA LYS A 42 21.99 -15.69 -0.59
C LYS A 42 22.64 -16.91 0.04
N TYR A 43 22.04 -17.41 1.11
CA TYR A 43 22.44 -18.69 1.68
C TYR A 43 21.75 -19.83 0.93
N THR A 44 22.54 -20.79 0.47
CA THR A 44 22.01 -21.99 -0.19
C THR A 44 22.68 -23.23 0.37
N PRO A 45 21.95 -24.35 0.53
CA PRO A 45 22.56 -25.61 0.95
C PRO A 45 23.62 -26.16 -0.02
N ARG A 46 23.68 -25.64 -1.25
CA ARG A 46 24.62 -26.07 -2.29
C ARG A 46 26.01 -25.45 -2.16
N HIS A 47 26.11 -24.34 -1.45
CA HIS A 47 27.37 -23.66 -1.17
C HIS A 47 27.58 -23.74 0.34
N GLN A 48 28.55 -24.57 0.76
CA GLN A 48 28.84 -24.81 2.18
C GLN A 48 29.58 -23.64 2.85
N ASP A 49 30.00 -22.65 2.07
CA ASP A 49 30.67 -21.46 2.58
C ASP A 49 29.69 -20.56 3.33
N ASP A 50 30.05 -20.20 4.57
CA ASP A 50 29.23 -19.37 5.47
C ASP A 50 29.13 -17.89 5.01
N VAL A 51 29.73 -17.56 3.86
CA VAL A 51 29.83 -16.19 3.31
C VAL A 51 28.60 -15.83 2.46
N GLY A 52 27.78 -16.79 2.04
CA GLY A 52 26.61 -16.53 1.19
C GLY A 52 26.97 -16.04 -0.22
N VAL A 53 26.12 -16.36 -1.21
CA VAL A 53 26.41 -16.04 -2.61
C VAL A 53 25.88 -14.66 -2.97
N ARG A 54 26.77 -13.76 -3.40
CA ARG A 54 26.39 -12.39 -3.83
C ARG A 54 25.43 -12.44 -5.04
N ARG A 55 24.28 -11.78 -4.92
CA ARG A 55 23.24 -11.63 -5.94
C ARG A 55 22.69 -10.21 -5.92
N ILE A 56 22.12 -9.78 -7.05
CA ILE A 56 21.27 -8.58 -7.08
C ILE A 56 19.83 -9.07 -6.99
N LEU A 57 19.14 -8.72 -5.92
CA LEU A 57 17.72 -8.98 -5.77
C LEU A 57 16.96 -7.83 -6.40
N CYS A 58 16.25 -8.11 -7.49
CA CYS A 58 15.53 -7.10 -8.24
C CYS A 58 14.02 -7.29 -8.06
N ILE A 59 13.31 -6.20 -7.79
CA ILE A 59 11.87 -6.18 -7.65
C ILE A 59 11.27 -5.58 -8.92
N THR A 60 10.32 -6.31 -9.51
CA THR A 60 9.51 -5.86 -10.66
C THR A 60 8.05 -5.73 -10.23
N GLU A 61 7.17 -5.27 -11.11
CA GLU A 61 5.76 -5.08 -10.78
C GLU A 61 5.06 -6.39 -10.40
N THR A 62 5.49 -7.52 -10.98
CA THR A 62 4.85 -8.82 -10.78
C THR A 62 5.77 -9.88 -10.19
N CYS A 63 7.09 -9.67 -10.21
CA CYS A 63 8.09 -10.69 -9.90
C CYS A 63 9.23 -10.19 -9.01
N LEU A 64 9.80 -11.13 -8.26
CA LEU A 64 11.06 -11.02 -7.56
C LEU A 64 12.11 -11.83 -8.34
N LEU A 65 13.18 -11.14 -8.75
CA LEU A 65 14.27 -11.70 -9.56
C LEU A 65 15.55 -11.76 -8.74
N GLU A 66 16.34 -12.79 -8.97
CA GLU A 66 17.75 -12.82 -8.58
C GLU A 66 18.59 -12.71 -9.85
N ARG A 67 19.43 -11.69 -9.94
CA ARG A 67 20.41 -11.52 -11.01
C ARG A 67 21.83 -11.81 -10.51
N ASP A 68 22.64 -12.30 -11.42
CA ASP A 68 24.08 -12.40 -11.22
C ASP A 68 24.70 -10.99 -11.36
N PRO A 69 25.47 -10.50 -10.36
CA PRO A 69 26.04 -9.16 -10.44
C PRO A 69 27.03 -8.95 -11.59
N GLN A 70 27.67 -10.00 -12.11
CA GLN A 70 28.66 -9.87 -13.18
C GLN A 70 28.01 -9.85 -14.56
N THR A 71 27.13 -10.82 -14.82
CA THR A 71 26.51 -10.98 -16.15
C THR A 71 25.14 -10.31 -16.28
N TYR A 72 24.58 -9.81 -15.18
CA TYR A 72 23.21 -9.29 -15.06
C TYR A 72 22.12 -10.30 -15.49
N ASN A 73 22.48 -11.56 -15.71
CA ASN A 73 21.56 -12.62 -16.12
C ASN A 73 20.63 -13.02 -14.97
N VAL A 74 19.38 -13.30 -15.32
CA VAL A 74 18.38 -13.78 -14.37
C VAL A 74 18.72 -15.23 -13.96
N CYS A 75 19.09 -15.38 -12.69
CA CYS A 75 19.36 -16.66 -12.03
C CYS A 75 18.06 -17.35 -11.64
N THR A 76 17.18 -16.63 -10.95
CA THR A 76 15.86 -17.13 -10.55
C THR A 76 14.80 -16.05 -10.67
N LEU A 77 13.56 -16.48 -10.96
CA LEU A 77 12.38 -15.62 -11.06
C LEU A 77 11.26 -16.24 -10.23
N LYS A 78 10.60 -15.41 -9.42
CA LYS A 78 9.47 -15.80 -8.57
C LYS A 78 8.36 -14.76 -8.64
N PRO A 79 7.10 -15.13 -8.93
CA PRO A 79 5.99 -14.20 -8.86
C PRO A 79 5.80 -13.65 -7.44
N LEU A 80 5.48 -12.37 -7.32
CA LEU A 80 5.17 -11.73 -6.03
C LEU A 80 3.92 -12.32 -5.37
N THR A 81 2.97 -12.80 -6.17
CA THR A 81 1.79 -13.53 -5.70
C THR A 81 2.12 -14.89 -5.06
N GLU A 82 3.32 -15.45 -5.28
CA GLU A 82 3.76 -16.67 -4.60
C GLU A 82 4.42 -16.39 -3.24
N VAL A 83 4.65 -15.14 -2.85
CA VAL A 83 5.25 -14.76 -1.56
C VAL A 83 4.20 -14.94 -0.46
N TYR A 84 4.50 -15.77 0.54
CA TYR A 84 3.59 -16.05 1.64
C TYR A 84 3.84 -15.11 2.84
N ALA A 85 5.09 -15.03 3.29
CA ALA A 85 5.48 -14.19 4.43
C ALA A 85 6.93 -13.74 4.30
N LEU A 86 7.24 -12.59 4.88
CA LEU A 86 8.59 -12.03 4.97
C LEU A 86 9.06 -12.13 6.41
N ILE A 87 10.18 -12.80 6.65
CA ILE A 87 10.71 -13.02 8.00
C ILE A 87 11.87 -12.09 8.24
N ARG A 88 11.73 -11.19 9.22
CA ARG A 88 12.74 -10.27 9.71
C ARG A 88 13.37 -10.87 10.96
N HIS A 89 14.55 -11.47 10.85
CA HIS A 89 15.20 -12.14 11.98
C HIS A 89 15.67 -11.14 13.03
N VAL A 90 15.41 -11.41 14.31
CA VAL A 90 15.83 -10.56 15.43
C VAL A 90 17.32 -10.76 15.74
N ASP A 91 17.80 -12.00 15.59
CA ASP A 91 19.18 -12.38 15.92
C ASP A 91 20.24 -11.69 15.05
N ASN A 92 19.87 -11.28 13.82
CA ASN A 92 20.79 -10.65 12.89
C ASN A 92 20.08 -9.54 12.09
N LEU A 93 20.57 -8.31 12.27
CA LEU A 93 20.02 -7.08 11.70
C LEU A 93 20.03 -7.04 10.16
N GLN A 94 20.86 -7.84 9.51
CA GLN A 94 20.93 -7.93 8.05
C GLN A 94 20.14 -9.11 7.49
N LEU A 95 19.78 -10.08 8.33
CA LEU A 95 19.21 -11.34 7.91
C LEU A 95 17.69 -11.25 7.72
N PHE A 96 17.23 -11.76 6.58
CA PHE A 96 15.81 -11.95 6.31
C PHE A 96 15.56 -13.27 5.56
N THR A 97 14.31 -13.71 5.53
CA THR A 97 13.90 -14.91 4.79
C THR A 97 12.58 -14.66 4.08
N VAL A 98 12.52 -15.03 2.80
CA VAL A 98 11.28 -15.00 2.01
C VAL A 98 10.67 -16.41 2.03
N GLU A 99 9.48 -16.54 2.60
CA GLU A 99 8.68 -17.76 2.53
C GLU A 99 7.74 -17.71 1.33
N TYR A 100 7.71 -18.79 0.53
CA TYR A 100 6.82 -18.91 -0.62
C TYR A 100 5.71 -19.92 -0.35
N LEU A 101 4.55 -19.76 -1.00
CA LEU A 101 3.38 -20.64 -0.89
C LEU A 101 3.70 -22.11 -1.15
N ARG A 102 4.65 -22.42 -2.04
CA ARG A 102 5.06 -23.81 -2.33
C ARG A 102 6.03 -24.38 -1.29
N GLY A 103 6.20 -23.72 -0.15
CA GLY A 103 7.08 -24.13 0.92
C GLY A 103 8.57 -23.92 0.65
N LYS A 104 8.95 -23.24 -0.42
CA LYS A 104 10.35 -22.83 -0.58
C LYS A 104 10.64 -21.71 0.41
N ARG A 105 11.81 -21.75 1.04
CA ARG A 105 12.35 -20.66 1.86
C ARG A 105 13.66 -20.22 1.25
N CYS A 106 13.83 -18.92 1.06
CA CYS A 106 15.10 -18.35 0.61
C CYS A 106 15.63 -17.40 1.69
N LYS A 107 16.84 -17.67 2.18
CA LYS A 107 17.50 -16.92 3.25
C LYS A 107 18.54 -15.98 2.64
N TYR A 108 18.53 -14.72 3.05
CA TYR A 108 19.39 -13.67 2.52
C TYR A 108 19.92 -12.75 3.62
N THR A 109 21.08 -12.14 3.40
CA THR A 109 21.53 -10.96 4.16
C THR A 109 21.64 -9.74 3.24
N SER A 110 21.32 -8.56 3.79
CA SER A 110 21.49 -7.26 3.14
C SER A 110 21.78 -6.18 4.17
N SER A 111 22.65 -5.23 3.83
CA SER A 111 22.87 -4.02 4.63
C SER A 111 21.64 -3.12 4.70
N GLU A 112 20.77 -3.18 3.70
CA GLU A 112 19.55 -2.37 3.57
C GLU A 112 18.28 -3.20 3.80
N ARG A 113 18.36 -4.18 4.72
CA ARG A 113 17.28 -5.16 4.96
C ARG A 113 15.89 -4.51 5.10
N ASP A 114 15.76 -3.51 5.95
CA ASP A 114 14.44 -2.95 6.28
C ASP A 114 13.86 -2.11 5.14
N ILE A 115 14.71 -1.45 4.34
CA ILE A 115 14.32 -0.74 3.10
C ILE A 115 13.84 -1.75 2.05
N LEU A 116 14.59 -2.84 1.89
CA LEU A 116 14.25 -3.94 0.98
C LEU A 116 12.92 -4.57 1.39
N LEU A 117 12.74 -4.89 2.68
CA LEU A 117 11.50 -5.48 3.18
C LEU A 117 10.29 -4.56 3.02
N ALA A 118 10.42 -3.27 3.30
CA ALA A 118 9.34 -2.30 3.09
C ALA A 118 8.95 -2.20 1.61
N THR A 119 9.94 -2.09 0.72
CA THR A 119 9.72 -2.02 -0.73
C THR A 119 9.10 -3.31 -1.26
N LEU A 120 9.60 -4.47 -0.82
CA LEU A 120 9.10 -5.78 -1.24
C LEU A 120 7.67 -6.01 -0.74
N LEU A 121 7.35 -5.63 0.50
CA LEU A 121 6.01 -5.76 1.06
C LEU A 121 4.99 -4.96 0.26
N ASP A 122 5.30 -3.70 -0.03
CA ASP A 122 4.44 -2.84 -0.85
C ASP A 122 4.24 -3.39 -2.27
N SER A 123 5.32 -3.91 -2.87
CA SER A 123 5.27 -4.53 -4.21
C SER A 123 4.37 -5.77 -4.22
N VAL A 124 4.48 -6.62 -3.21
CA VAL A 124 3.65 -7.83 -3.07
C VAL A 124 2.17 -7.44 -2.93
N ARG A 125 1.86 -6.44 -2.09
CA ARG A 125 0.48 -5.94 -1.90
C ARG A 125 -0.07 -5.29 -3.18
N SER A 126 0.73 -4.46 -3.83
CA SER A 126 0.38 -3.82 -5.11
C SER A 126 0.13 -4.82 -6.24
N SER A 127 0.81 -5.98 -6.23
CA SER A 127 0.54 -7.08 -7.17
C SER A 127 -0.78 -7.83 -6.91
N GLY A 128 -1.54 -7.44 -5.87
CA GLY A 128 -2.82 -8.05 -5.47
C GLY A 128 -2.72 -9.05 -4.32
N ASN A 129 -1.53 -9.31 -3.78
CA ASN A 129 -1.34 -10.23 -2.65
C ASN A 129 -1.35 -9.46 -1.32
N ASN A 130 -2.55 -9.22 -0.80
CA ASN A 130 -2.77 -8.50 0.46
C ASN A 130 -2.50 -9.36 1.71
N ASP A 131 -2.26 -10.66 1.53
CA ASP A 131 -2.05 -11.60 2.64
C ASP A 131 -0.62 -11.65 3.16
N CYS A 132 0.32 -11.00 2.45
CA CYS A 132 1.70 -10.93 2.88
C CYS A 132 1.88 -9.99 4.08
N CYS A 133 2.65 -10.47 5.06
CA CYS A 133 3.03 -9.73 6.26
C CYS A 133 4.50 -9.97 6.61
N VAL A 134 5.05 -9.04 7.39
CA VAL A 134 6.37 -9.18 7.99
C VAL A 134 6.22 -9.79 9.39
N LYS A 135 7.04 -10.78 9.72
CA LYS A 135 7.06 -11.44 11.03
C LYS A 135 8.48 -11.68 11.52
N THR A 136 8.67 -11.84 12.83
CA THR A 136 9.99 -12.21 13.38
C THR A 136 10.29 -13.71 13.30
N THR A 137 9.26 -14.55 13.38
CA THR A 137 9.41 -16.01 13.42
C THR A 137 8.90 -16.70 12.15
N LEU A 138 9.56 -17.79 11.80
CA LEU A 138 9.18 -18.62 10.66
C LEU A 138 7.79 -19.21 10.87
N THR A 139 7.00 -19.30 9.80
CA THR A 139 5.69 -19.96 9.87
C THR A 139 5.88 -21.45 10.13
N ASP A 140 5.35 -21.94 11.25
CA ASP A 140 5.36 -23.36 11.57
C ASP A 140 4.27 -24.10 10.78
N ARG A 141 4.70 -25.01 9.91
CA ARG A 141 3.77 -25.84 9.12
C ARG A 141 2.99 -26.81 9.99
N GLY A 142 3.56 -27.28 11.09
CA GLY A 142 2.88 -28.20 12.01
C GLY A 142 1.70 -27.56 12.72
N LYS A 143 1.60 -26.22 12.70
CA LYS A 143 0.49 -25.46 13.31
C LYS A 143 -0.64 -25.17 12.34
N ARG A 144 -0.46 -25.44 11.04
CA ARG A 144 -1.47 -25.19 10.00
C ARG A 144 -2.21 -26.49 9.64
N PHE A 145 -3.51 -26.39 9.43
CA PHE A 145 -4.37 -27.50 9.01
C PHE A 145 -4.34 -27.79 7.51
N ALA A 146 -4.05 -26.79 6.70
CA ALA A 146 -4.04 -26.89 5.25
C ALA A 146 -2.67 -26.47 4.68
N PRO A 147 -2.29 -26.91 3.47
CA PRO A 147 -1.12 -26.37 2.77
C PRO A 147 -1.19 -24.83 2.64
N PHE A 148 -0.04 -24.16 2.47
CA PHE A 148 -0.02 -22.69 2.33
C PHE A 148 -0.83 -22.17 1.13
N THR A 149 -1.02 -22.98 0.10
CA THR A 149 -1.80 -22.66 -1.10
C THR A 149 -3.31 -22.70 -0.90
N THR A 150 -3.79 -23.25 0.22
CA THR A 150 -5.20 -23.56 0.44
C THR A 150 -5.67 -22.87 1.72
N LEU A 151 -6.82 -22.20 1.63
CA LEU A 151 -7.51 -21.63 2.78
C LEU A 151 -8.13 -22.75 3.63
N VAL A 152 -8.28 -22.50 4.94
CA VAL A 152 -8.96 -23.44 5.83
C VAL A 152 -10.48 -23.31 5.68
N ASP A 153 -11.20 -24.39 5.97
CA ASP A 153 -12.66 -24.41 5.96
C ASP A 153 -13.26 -23.57 7.11
N ASP A 154 -14.52 -23.14 6.97
CA ASP A 154 -15.26 -22.31 7.96
C ASP A 154 -15.24 -22.93 9.37
N ASP A 155 -15.44 -24.25 9.46
CA ASP A 155 -15.44 -24.96 10.74
C ASP A 155 -14.09 -24.88 11.46
N VAL A 156 -12.99 -24.97 10.71
CA VAL A 156 -11.62 -24.89 11.24
C VAL A 156 -11.30 -23.47 11.67
N GLU A 157 -11.67 -22.48 10.84
CA GLU A 157 -11.53 -21.06 11.14
C GLU A 157 -12.26 -20.70 12.45
N ILE A 158 -13.55 -21.05 12.55
CA ILE A 158 -14.38 -20.81 13.74
C ILE A 158 -13.84 -21.56 14.96
N GLN A 159 -13.34 -22.78 14.79
CA GLN A 159 -12.76 -23.55 15.88
C GLN A 159 -11.52 -22.85 16.46
N HIS A 160 -10.66 -22.26 15.62
CA HIS A 160 -9.54 -21.45 16.10
C HIS A 160 -9.99 -20.17 16.82
N VAL A 161 -11.07 -19.51 16.37
CA VAL A 161 -11.66 -18.39 17.10
C VAL A 161 -12.19 -18.83 18.47
N LYS A 162 -12.84 -19.99 18.57
CA LYS A 162 -13.30 -20.56 19.86
C LYS A 162 -12.13 -20.82 20.82
N PHE A 163 -10.98 -21.27 20.31
CA PHE A 163 -9.80 -21.50 21.15
C PHE A 163 -9.19 -20.24 21.74
N LEU A 164 -9.38 -19.07 21.10
CA LEU A 164 -8.98 -17.78 21.67
C LEU A 164 -9.83 -17.40 22.89
N VAL A 165 -11.08 -17.86 22.94
CA VAL A 165 -12.00 -17.62 24.06
C VAL A 165 -11.75 -18.62 25.18
N GLN A 166 -11.63 -19.91 24.83
CA GLN A 166 -11.45 -20.99 25.78
C GLN A 166 -10.36 -21.94 25.30
N LEU A 167 -9.31 -22.11 26.11
CA LEU A 167 -8.24 -23.05 25.82
C LEU A 167 -8.80 -24.46 25.60
N PRO A 168 -8.32 -25.20 24.59
CA PRO A 168 -8.77 -26.56 24.32
C PRO A 168 -8.48 -27.48 25.51
N THR A 169 -9.54 -27.95 26.16
CA THR A 169 -9.49 -29.00 27.18
C THR A 169 -9.74 -30.37 26.55
N GLY A 170 -8.74 -31.26 26.55
CA GLY A 170 -8.91 -32.68 26.26
C GLY A 170 -7.83 -33.32 25.39
N THR A 171 -7.52 -34.58 25.67
CA THR A 171 -6.58 -35.45 24.94
C THR A 171 -6.95 -35.64 23.47
N LEU A 172 -8.24 -35.53 23.11
CA LEU A 172 -8.75 -35.61 21.73
C LEU A 172 -8.23 -34.50 20.81
N PHE A 173 -7.95 -33.30 21.34
CA PHE A 173 -7.28 -32.25 20.58
C PHE A 173 -5.87 -32.70 20.16
N PHE A 174 -5.14 -33.38 21.04
CA PHE A 174 -3.83 -33.95 20.72
C PHE A 174 -3.91 -35.11 19.73
N PHE A 175 -4.87 -36.04 19.90
CA PHE A 175 -4.98 -37.20 19.01
C PHE A 175 -5.43 -36.84 17.59
N LYS A 176 -6.37 -35.90 17.42
CA LYS A 176 -6.84 -35.49 16.09
C LYS A 176 -5.76 -34.75 15.28
N TYR A 177 -4.84 -34.04 15.94
CA TYR A 177 -3.76 -33.29 15.28
C TYR A 177 -2.45 -34.07 15.14
N LYS A 178 -2.08 -34.92 16.11
CA LYS A 178 -0.86 -35.76 16.03
C LYS A 178 -1.01 -36.86 14.98
N ALA A 179 -2.23 -37.34 14.72
CA ALA A 179 -2.52 -38.29 13.64
C ALA A 179 -2.37 -37.68 12.24
N LEU A 180 -2.49 -36.35 12.10
CA LEU A 180 -2.37 -35.65 10.81
C LEU A 180 -0.96 -35.11 10.52
N SER A 181 -0.07 -35.05 11.53
CA SER A 181 1.32 -34.58 11.36
C SER A 181 2.29 -35.69 10.91
N PHE A 182 1.88 -36.96 10.94
CA PHE A 182 2.71 -38.13 10.60
C PHE A 182 2.21 -38.79 9.30
N ASP A 183 2.36 -38.11 8.16
CA ASP A 183 2.22 -38.74 6.83
C ASP A 183 3.49 -38.58 5.97
N ASN A 184 4.64 -38.36 6.61
CA ASN A 184 5.94 -38.46 5.94
C ASN A 184 6.90 -39.26 6.81
N VAL A 185 6.99 -40.56 6.54
CA VAL A 185 8.19 -41.42 6.49
C VAL A 185 7.69 -42.87 6.54
N VAL A 186 7.53 -43.50 5.37
CA VAL A 186 8.05 -44.85 5.09
C VAL A 186 8.32 -44.90 3.58
N LEU A 187 9.59 -44.72 3.20
CA LEU A 187 10.07 -45.15 1.89
C LEU A 187 10.09 -46.68 1.89
N GLY A 188 9.46 -47.26 0.86
CA GLY A 188 9.48 -48.70 0.61
C GLY A 188 10.91 -49.21 0.44
N GLY A 189 11.19 -50.33 1.11
CA GLY A 189 12.46 -51.03 1.04
C GLY A 189 12.26 -52.50 1.40
N GLN A 190 12.02 -53.30 0.36
CA GLN A 190 12.36 -54.71 0.17
C GLN A 190 11.90 -55.78 1.18
N THR A 191 11.29 -56.79 0.56
CA THR A 191 10.91 -58.11 1.07
C THR A 191 12.12 -58.99 1.33
N SER A 192 12.23 -59.56 2.54
CA SER A 192 12.88 -60.86 2.76
C SER A 192 12.36 -61.51 4.05
N ASN A 193 12.11 -62.82 3.95
CA ASN A 193 11.46 -63.73 4.89
C ASN A 193 12.24 -63.94 6.21
N ASP A 194 11.55 -63.99 7.36
CA ASP A 194 11.53 -65.17 8.26
C ASP A 194 10.62 -64.97 9.51
N PRO A 195 10.12 -66.04 10.18
CA PRO A 195 9.07 -65.95 11.18
C PRO A 195 9.49 -66.17 12.66
N SER A 196 8.95 -65.31 13.56
CA SER A 196 8.62 -65.54 14.99
C SER A 196 9.74 -65.65 16.06
N PRO A 197 9.45 -65.59 17.39
CA PRO A 197 8.75 -64.54 18.14
C PRO A 197 9.48 -64.15 19.46
N SER A 198 9.36 -62.90 19.94
CA SER A 198 9.41 -62.59 21.38
C SER A 198 8.98 -61.15 21.65
N SER A 199 7.80 -61.02 22.27
CA SER A 199 7.32 -59.77 22.85
C SER A 199 8.06 -59.47 24.16
N PRO A 200 8.38 -58.21 24.45
CA PRO A 200 8.26 -57.68 25.79
C PRO A 200 7.11 -56.67 25.87
N ALA A 201 6.39 -56.73 26.98
CA ALA A 201 5.23 -55.90 27.30
C ALA A 201 5.54 -54.39 27.24
N PRO A 202 4.55 -53.54 26.89
CA PRO A 202 4.74 -52.09 26.89
C PRO A 202 4.78 -51.57 28.33
N SER A 203 5.98 -51.28 28.82
CA SER A 203 6.17 -50.51 30.05
C SER A 203 6.04 -49.01 29.73
N GLN A 204 5.01 -48.41 30.33
CA GLN A 204 4.92 -47.00 30.73
C GLN A 204 5.42 -45.95 29.72
N ILE A 205 4.61 -45.66 28.69
CA ILE A 205 4.62 -44.33 28.08
C ILE A 205 3.97 -43.39 29.11
N SER A 206 4.81 -42.67 29.85
CA SER A 206 4.38 -41.56 30.71
C SER A 206 3.47 -40.62 29.91
N SER A 207 2.25 -40.43 30.41
CA SER A 207 1.23 -39.52 29.88
C SER A 207 1.66 -38.06 30.04
N PHE A 208 2.61 -37.60 29.22
CA PHE A 208 2.77 -36.18 28.95
C PHE A 208 1.51 -35.72 28.20
N SER A 209 0.57 -35.11 28.93
CA SER A 209 -0.46 -34.26 28.33
C SER A 209 0.14 -32.85 28.30
N PRO A 210 0.63 -32.34 27.16
CA PRO A 210 1.18 -30.99 27.12
C PRO A 210 0.00 -30.03 27.34
N THR A 211 0.00 -29.28 28.42
CA THR A 211 -0.97 -28.21 28.63
C THR A 211 -0.74 -27.17 27.53
N ILE A 212 -1.75 -26.93 26.69
CA ILE A 212 -1.61 -25.99 25.57
C ILE A 212 -1.59 -24.57 26.13
N THR A 213 -0.50 -23.86 25.89
CA THR A 213 -0.37 -22.45 26.30
C THR A 213 -1.17 -21.54 25.37
N TYR A 214 -1.53 -20.35 25.87
CA TYR A 214 -2.23 -19.36 25.05
C TYR A 214 -1.40 -18.91 23.85
N LEU A 215 -0.08 -18.78 24.00
CA LEU A 215 0.82 -18.47 22.88
C LEU A 215 0.74 -19.52 21.76
N GLU A 216 0.61 -20.80 22.10
CA GLU A 216 0.47 -21.85 21.09
C GLU A 216 -0.87 -21.74 20.33
N VAL A 217 -1.93 -21.32 21.01
CA VAL A 217 -3.22 -21.02 20.35
C VAL A 217 -3.09 -19.81 19.42
N LEU A 218 -2.42 -18.73 19.83
CA LEU A 218 -2.17 -17.56 18.98
C LEU A 218 -1.40 -17.93 17.72
N LYS A 219 -0.30 -18.67 17.85
CA LYS A 219 0.50 -19.12 16.72
C LYS A 219 -0.28 -20.00 15.75
N ARG A 220 -1.14 -20.88 16.26
CA ARG A 220 -2.05 -21.69 15.42
C ARG A 220 -3.08 -20.83 14.72
N PHE A 221 -3.71 -19.89 15.41
CA PHE A 221 -4.65 -18.95 14.79
C PHE A 221 -3.98 -18.17 13.66
N ASN A 222 -2.82 -17.55 13.92
CA ASN A 222 -2.06 -16.77 12.95
C ASN A 222 -1.54 -17.57 11.74
N ALA A 223 -1.38 -18.89 11.88
CA ALA A 223 -0.96 -19.78 10.80
C ALA A 223 -2.12 -20.23 9.89
N ASN A 224 -3.34 -20.31 10.43
CA ASN A 224 -4.53 -20.79 9.72
C ASN A 224 -5.39 -19.67 9.13
N VAL A 225 -5.42 -18.50 9.78
CA VAL A 225 -6.19 -17.33 9.32
C VAL A 225 -5.29 -16.43 8.47
N PRO A 226 -5.68 -16.10 7.22
CA PRO A 226 -4.89 -15.25 6.34
C PRO A 226 -4.81 -13.82 6.87
N TYR A 227 -3.85 -13.04 6.37
CA TYR A 227 -3.65 -11.68 6.87
C TYR A 227 -4.83 -10.77 6.51
N SER A 228 -5.52 -11.00 5.40
CA SER A 228 -6.75 -10.28 5.00
C SER A 228 -7.94 -10.48 5.95
N GLY A 229 -7.86 -11.41 6.92
CA GLY A 229 -8.86 -11.61 7.97
C GLY A 229 -9.62 -12.92 7.84
N LEU A 230 -10.77 -12.99 8.52
CA LEU A 230 -11.68 -14.14 8.47
C LEU A 230 -12.45 -14.12 7.15
N ILE A 231 -12.27 -15.14 6.30
CA ILE A 231 -12.85 -15.17 4.96
C ILE A 231 -14.25 -15.80 4.98
N ASN A 232 -14.44 -16.83 5.81
CA ASN A 232 -15.66 -17.64 5.79
C ASN A 232 -16.69 -17.19 6.82
N ALA A 233 -16.26 -16.45 7.85
CA ALA A 233 -17.17 -15.82 8.80
C ALA A 233 -18.08 -14.73 8.17
N VAL A 234 -17.77 -14.27 6.95
CA VAL A 234 -18.46 -13.17 6.24
C VAL A 234 -19.60 -13.65 5.33
N THR A 235 -19.62 -14.92 4.88
CA THR A 235 -20.49 -15.36 3.76
C THR A 235 -21.88 -15.86 4.13
N SER A 236 -22.26 -15.92 5.41
CA SER A 236 -23.60 -16.40 5.81
C SER A 236 -24.48 -15.28 6.35
N GLU A 237 -25.08 -14.47 5.48
CA GLU A 237 -26.27 -13.70 5.85
C GLU A 237 -27.39 -14.69 6.22
N GLY A 238 -27.72 -14.79 7.51
CA GLY A 238 -28.73 -15.73 7.99
C GLY A 238 -28.80 -15.81 9.52
N LEU A 239 -29.72 -16.66 10.02
CA LEU A 239 -30.04 -16.86 11.45
C LEU A 239 -28.84 -17.23 12.35
N PHE A 240 -27.70 -17.64 11.78
CA PHE A 240 -26.49 -18.04 12.52
C PHE A 240 -25.37 -16.98 12.53
N ALA A 241 -25.52 -15.87 11.79
CA ALA A 241 -24.53 -14.78 11.73
C ALA A 241 -24.30 -14.12 13.10
N GLU A 242 -25.39 -13.86 13.84
CA GLU A 242 -25.36 -13.19 15.15
C GLU A 242 -24.54 -13.99 16.19
N ASN A 243 -24.50 -15.32 16.07
CA ASN A 243 -23.69 -16.17 16.94
C ASN A 243 -22.20 -16.09 16.60
N LYS A 244 -21.85 -15.94 15.31
CA LYS A 244 -20.46 -15.76 14.86
C LYS A 244 -19.92 -14.38 15.26
N GLU A 245 -20.72 -13.32 15.15
CA GLU A 245 -20.35 -11.97 15.58
C GLU A 245 -20.04 -11.91 17.08
N LYS A 246 -20.93 -12.46 17.92
CA LYS A 246 -20.71 -12.56 19.37
C LYS A 246 -19.44 -13.34 19.73
N LEU A 247 -19.15 -14.41 18.98
CA LEU A 247 -17.92 -15.17 19.16
C LEU A 247 -16.67 -14.31 18.89
N ILE A 248 -16.66 -13.56 17.78
CA ILE A 248 -15.56 -12.66 17.42
C ILE A 248 -15.38 -11.57 18.49
N HIS A 249 -16.48 -10.96 18.95
CA HIS A 249 -16.45 -9.96 20.03
C HIS A 249 -15.91 -10.53 21.34
N THR A 250 -16.28 -11.77 21.67
CA THR A 250 -15.77 -12.45 22.86
C THR A 250 -14.29 -12.80 22.72
N ALA A 251 -13.84 -13.23 21.55
CA ALA A 251 -12.43 -13.50 21.26
C ALA A 251 -11.57 -12.23 21.37
N LEU A 252 -12.06 -11.10 20.85
CA LEU A 252 -11.40 -9.79 20.98
C LEU A 252 -11.25 -9.36 22.45
N ASN A 253 -12.28 -9.54 23.28
CA ASN A 253 -12.16 -9.25 24.71
C ASN A 253 -11.20 -10.20 25.42
N SER A 254 -11.27 -11.51 25.13
CA SER A 254 -10.35 -12.51 25.69
C SER A 254 -8.88 -12.20 25.37
N LEU A 255 -8.58 -11.77 24.14
CA LEU A 255 -7.23 -11.36 23.76
C LEU A 255 -6.70 -10.21 24.61
N LEU A 256 -7.55 -9.20 24.86
CA LEU A 256 -7.18 -8.06 25.69
C LEU A 256 -7.16 -8.37 27.19
N ASP A 257 -7.93 -9.36 27.65
CA ASP A 257 -7.95 -9.83 29.04
C ASP A 257 -6.69 -10.64 29.36
N ASN A 258 -6.21 -11.41 28.38
CA ASN A 258 -4.97 -12.19 28.45
C ASN A 258 -3.70 -11.36 28.21
N ASP A 259 -3.78 -10.02 28.28
CA ASP A 259 -2.61 -9.14 28.31
C ASP A 259 -1.85 -9.34 29.64
N THR A 260 -1.09 -10.43 29.71
CA THR A 260 -0.16 -10.70 30.80
C THR A 260 0.91 -9.59 30.85
N THR A 261 1.44 -9.32 32.04
CA THR A 261 2.54 -8.36 32.28
C THR A 261 3.86 -8.71 31.57
N THR A 262 3.90 -9.81 30.83
CA THR A 262 5.01 -10.27 30.00
C THR A 262 5.40 -9.21 28.98
N GLN A 263 6.67 -8.78 29.02
CA GLN A 263 7.28 -7.85 28.07
C GLN A 263 7.85 -8.57 26.84
N ASP A 264 7.48 -9.84 26.63
CA ASP A 264 7.99 -10.66 25.54
C ASP A 264 7.50 -10.11 24.19
N ALA A 265 8.44 -9.61 23.39
CA ALA A 265 8.15 -8.98 22.10
C ALA A 265 7.45 -9.93 21.13
N GLU A 266 7.88 -11.20 21.06
CA GLU A 266 7.27 -12.21 20.18
C GLU A 266 5.80 -12.46 20.52
N TYR A 267 5.47 -12.56 21.82
CA TYR A 267 4.09 -12.75 22.28
C TYR A 267 3.21 -11.55 21.91
N LEU A 268 3.71 -10.34 22.11
CA LEU A 268 3.00 -9.10 21.75
C LEU A 268 2.80 -9.00 20.23
N GLU A 269 3.80 -9.35 19.43
CA GLU A 269 3.70 -9.38 17.98
C GLU A 269 2.61 -10.34 17.51
N ASP A 270 2.59 -11.58 18.02
CA ASP A 270 1.58 -12.58 17.71
C ASP A 270 0.17 -12.14 18.11
N GLN A 271 0.02 -11.44 19.24
CA GLN A 271 -1.25 -10.85 19.65
C GLN A 271 -1.71 -9.76 18.68
N TYR A 272 -0.84 -8.85 18.23
CA TYR A 272 -1.20 -7.82 17.25
C TYR A 272 -1.57 -8.42 15.89
N HIS A 273 -0.84 -9.45 15.44
CA HIS A 273 -1.17 -10.23 14.24
C HIS A 273 -2.54 -10.90 14.34
N CYS A 274 -2.91 -11.39 15.52
CA CYS A 274 -4.21 -11.99 15.78
C CYS A 274 -5.33 -10.93 15.81
N LEU A 275 -5.14 -9.84 16.55
CA LEU A 275 -6.06 -8.70 16.62
C LEU A 275 -6.34 -8.14 15.23
N ARG A 276 -5.30 -7.92 14.41
CA ARG A 276 -5.44 -7.40 13.05
C ARG A 276 -6.34 -8.30 12.20
N ARG A 277 -6.15 -9.62 12.25
CA ARG A 277 -6.96 -10.59 11.48
C ARG A 277 -8.43 -10.61 11.93
N LEU A 278 -8.68 -10.49 13.23
CA LEU A 278 -10.05 -10.39 13.75
C LEU A 278 -10.72 -9.06 13.36
N LEU A 279 -9.99 -7.94 13.47
CA LEU A 279 -10.49 -6.60 13.12
C LEU A 279 -10.70 -6.42 11.61
N ALA A 280 -10.02 -7.20 10.77
CA ALA A 280 -10.24 -7.20 9.33
C ALA A 280 -11.61 -7.79 8.92
N SER A 281 -12.27 -8.56 9.80
CA SER A 281 -13.64 -9.04 9.58
C SER A 281 -14.67 -7.93 9.84
N LYS A 282 -15.84 -7.99 9.18
CA LYS A 282 -16.94 -7.01 9.36
C LYS A 282 -17.33 -6.81 10.83
N ALA A 283 -17.50 -7.92 11.55
CA ALA A 283 -17.86 -7.92 12.97
C ALA A 283 -16.77 -7.29 13.85
N GLY A 284 -15.49 -7.59 13.55
CA GLY A 284 -14.35 -7.03 14.27
C GLY A 284 -14.14 -5.54 13.96
N PHE A 285 -14.33 -5.12 12.70
CA PHE A 285 -14.23 -3.73 12.29
C PHE A 285 -15.29 -2.85 12.98
N GLN A 286 -16.50 -3.38 13.13
CA GLN A 286 -17.59 -2.74 13.87
C GLN A 286 -17.40 -2.79 15.40
N ALA A 287 -16.74 -3.82 15.92
CA ALA A 287 -16.48 -3.99 17.34
C ALA A 287 -15.74 -2.79 17.96
N PHE A 288 -14.94 -2.06 17.16
CA PHE A 288 -14.15 -0.93 17.66
C PHE A 288 -15.00 0.17 18.32
N THR A 289 -16.18 0.46 17.79
CA THR A 289 -17.09 1.47 18.35
C THR A 289 -18.30 0.87 19.06
N GLN A 290 -18.66 -0.39 18.77
CA GLN A 290 -19.79 -1.07 19.41
C GLN A 290 -19.44 -1.67 20.78
N LEU A 291 -18.21 -2.15 20.99
CA LEU A 291 -17.83 -2.77 22.25
C LEU A 291 -17.45 -1.72 23.31
N PRO A 292 -18.02 -1.83 24.54
CA PRO A 292 -17.73 -0.89 25.61
C PRO A 292 -16.27 -1.00 26.06
N LYS A 293 -15.61 0.14 26.28
CA LYS A 293 -14.21 0.27 26.72
C LYS A 293 -13.14 -0.32 25.80
N PHE A 294 -13.53 -0.97 24.70
CA PHE A 294 -12.60 -1.66 23.81
C PHE A 294 -11.57 -0.71 23.18
N ARG A 295 -12.03 0.46 22.70
CA ARG A 295 -11.17 1.53 22.18
C ARG A 295 -10.09 1.99 23.18
N GLU A 296 -10.45 2.14 24.45
CA GLU A 296 -9.57 2.64 25.50
C GLU A 296 -8.51 1.58 25.82
N ARG A 297 -8.93 0.31 25.91
CA ARG A 297 -8.03 -0.83 26.13
C ARG A 297 -7.01 -0.97 25.00
N ILE A 298 -7.44 -0.90 23.74
CA ILE A 298 -6.53 -0.92 22.58
C ILE A 298 -5.57 0.26 22.62
N GLY A 299 -6.07 1.48 22.86
CA GLY A 299 -5.23 2.67 22.94
C GLY A 299 -4.14 2.57 24.00
N VAL A 300 -4.50 2.11 25.21
CA VAL A 300 -3.54 1.87 26.30
C VAL A 300 -2.53 0.79 25.93
N LYS A 301 -2.97 -0.32 25.33
CA LYS A 301 -2.08 -1.40 24.87
C LYS A 301 -1.06 -0.88 23.86
N ILE A 302 -1.50 -0.14 22.84
CA ILE A 302 -0.61 0.46 21.83
C ILE A 302 0.40 1.39 22.49
N VAL A 303 -0.03 2.35 23.30
CA VAL A 303 0.90 3.28 23.97
C VAL A 303 1.90 2.55 24.87
N LYS A 304 1.49 1.48 25.56
CA LYS A 304 2.39 0.64 26.36
C LYS A 304 3.42 -0.08 25.49
N SER A 305 2.99 -0.68 24.38
CA SER A 305 3.87 -1.39 23.44
C SER A 305 4.87 -0.46 22.75
N LEU A 306 4.42 0.73 22.35
CA LEU A 306 5.27 1.76 21.75
C LEU A 306 6.39 2.22 22.69
N LYS A 307 6.13 2.24 24.00
CA LYS A 307 7.15 2.57 25.02
C LYS A 307 8.22 1.49 25.21
N LEU A 308 7.97 0.24 24.77
CA LEU A 308 8.97 -0.83 24.82
C LEU A 308 10.12 -0.58 23.84
N GLY A 309 9.88 0.16 22.77
CA GLY A 309 10.90 0.50 21.78
C GLY A 309 11.30 -0.65 20.85
N ASP A 310 10.49 -1.72 20.76
CA ASP A 310 10.69 -2.78 19.77
C ASP A 310 10.06 -2.40 18.43
N ASP A 311 10.87 -2.40 17.37
CA ASP A 311 10.46 -2.03 16.02
C ASP A 311 9.37 -2.95 15.45
N ASN A 312 9.45 -4.26 15.72
CA ASN A 312 8.54 -5.25 15.16
C ASN A 312 7.15 -5.11 15.78
N VAL A 313 7.10 -4.98 17.11
CA VAL A 313 5.85 -4.77 17.85
C VAL A 313 5.22 -3.43 17.45
N THR A 314 6.04 -2.39 17.29
CA THR A 314 5.59 -1.07 16.83
C THR A 314 4.98 -1.15 15.43
N CYS A 315 5.66 -1.83 14.50
CA CYS A 315 5.17 -2.05 13.15
C CYS A 315 3.84 -2.83 13.15
N ALA A 316 3.76 -3.94 13.88
CA ALA A 316 2.54 -4.75 13.97
C ALA A 316 1.36 -3.97 14.60
N ALA A 317 1.63 -3.13 15.60
CA ALA A 317 0.63 -2.27 16.22
C ALA A 317 0.07 -1.22 15.25
N ILE A 318 0.94 -0.56 14.46
CA ILE A 318 0.52 0.42 13.46
C ILE A 318 -0.21 -0.25 12.29
N GLU A 319 0.25 -1.41 11.81
CA GLU A 319 -0.47 -2.17 10.78
C GLU A 319 -1.87 -2.61 11.25
N MET A 320 -2.03 -2.95 12.53
CA MET A 320 -3.34 -3.23 13.12
C MET A 320 -4.23 -1.97 13.16
N LEU A 321 -3.67 -0.81 13.53
CA LEU A 321 -4.40 0.47 13.46
C LEU A 321 -4.85 0.80 12.04
N ASN A 322 -4.03 0.53 11.03
CA ASN A 322 -4.38 0.75 9.63
C ASN A 322 -5.60 -0.07 9.18
N THR A 323 -5.76 -1.29 9.71
CA THR A 323 -6.97 -2.11 9.47
C THR A 323 -8.24 -1.49 10.05
N LEU A 324 -8.15 -0.65 11.08
CA LEU A 324 -9.30 0.10 11.61
C LEU A 324 -9.63 1.35 10.78
N LEU A 325 -8.67 1.88 10.02
CA LEU A 325 -8.84 3.05 9.17
C LEU A 325 -9.39 2.71 7.77
N GLN A 326 -9.04 1.55 7.24
CA GLN A 326 -9.55 1.05 5.97
C GLN A 326 -10.11 -0.37 6.14
N PRO A 327 -11.42 -0.60 5.91
CA PRO A 327 -12.00 -1.93 5.80
C PRO A 327 -11.28 -2.77 4.74
N ILE A 328 -10.92 -4.00 5.10
CA ILE A 328 -10.28 -4.99 4.22
C ILE A 328 -11.32 -5.96 3.64
N HIS A 329 -12.48 -6.11 4.28
CA HIS A 329 -13.54 -7.03 3.87
C HIS A 329 -14.37 -6.50 2.67
N LEU A 330 -15.03 -7.43 1.97
CA LEU A 330 -15.83 -7.16 0.77
C LEU A 330 -17.04 -6.24 1.04
N ASP A 331 -17.70 -6.38 2.20
CA ASP A 331 -18.89 -5.61 2.57
C ASP A 331 -18.53 -4.20 3.06
N TYR A 332 -18.09 -3.33 2.16
CA TYR A 332 -17.53 -2.04 2.51
C TYR A 332 -18.53 -1.13 3.27
N ASP A 333 -18.27 -0.85 4.56
CA ASP A 333 -19.11 0.02 5.41
C ASP A 333 -18.44 1.38 5.66
N ILE A 334 -18.78 2.36 4.82
CA ILE A 334 -18.28 3.74 4.92
C ILE A 334 -18.66 4.39 6.25
N LYS A 335 -19.85 4.10 6.79
CA LYS A 335 -20.30 4.73 8.03
C LYS A 335 -19.44 4.26 9.20
N GLN A 336 -19.17 2.96 9.26
CA GLN A 336 -18.29 2.41 10.28
C GLN A 336 -16.86 2.94 10.12
N GLU A 337 -16.36 3.11 8.90
CA GLU A 337 -15.07 3.75 8.62
C GLU A 337 -14.99 5.16 9.22
N GLN A 338 -16.02 5.99 9.01
CA GLN A 338 -16.10 7.35 9.59
C GLN A 338 -16.07 7.32 11.13
N LEU A 339 -16.80 6.39 11.74
CA LEU A 339 -16.85 6.24 13.20
C LEU A 339 -15.51 5.77 13.78
N ASN A 340 -14.84 4.84 13.11
CA ASN A 340 -13.51 4.37 13.51
C ASN A 340 -12.47 5.48 13.41
N LYS A 341 -12.42 6.19 12.27
CA LYS A 341 -11.51 7.33 12.04
C LYS A 341 -11.71 8.44 13.06
N SER A 342 -12.96 8.87 13.28
CA SER A 342 -13.27 9.92 14.27
C SER A 342 -12.88 9.51 15.69
N SER A 343 -13.04 8.23 16.03
CA SER A 343 -12.64 7.69 17.34
C SER A 343 -11.12 7.65 17.52
N ILE A 344 -10.36 7.20 16.51
CA ILE A 344 -8.89 7.15 16.55
C ILE A 344 -8.29 8.55 16.61
N LEU A 345 -8.82 9.49 15.82
CA LEU A 345 -8.32 10.86 15.71
C LEU A 345 -8.80 11.79 16.84
N SER A 346 -9.60 11.28 17.79
CA SER A 346 -10.17 12.09 18.87
C SER A 346 -9.14 12.59 19.88
N SER A 347 -8.05 11.84 20.10
CA SER A 347 -7.05 12.13 21.13
C SER A 347 -5.78 12.74 20.54
N LYS A 348 -5.59 14.05 20.71
CA LYS A 348 -4.38 14.77 20.27
C LYS A 348 -3.10 14.16 20.84
N LYS A 349 -3.06 13.85 22.14
CA LYS A 349 -1.89 13.25 22.82
C LYS A 349 -1.49 11.90 22.23
N PHE A 350 -2.47 11.10 21.82
CA PHE A 350 -2.22 9.80 21.19
C PHE A 350 -1.56 9.99 19.82
N LEU A 351 -2.05 10.94 19.01
CA LEU A 351 -1.46 11.27 17.72
C LEU A 351 -0.05 11.86 17.84
N GLU A 352 0.19 12.73 18.82
CA GLU A 352 1.53 13.26 19.13
C GLU A 352 2.50 12.12 19.47
N THR A 353 2.09 11.18 20.32
CA THR A 353 2.94 10.02 20.68
C THR A 353 3.31 9.17 19.45
N LEU A 354 2.36 8.92 18.56
CA LEU A 354 2.61 8.18 17.33
C LEU A 354 3.54 8.96 16.38
N LEU A 355 3.29 10.27 16.24
CA LEU A 355 4.08 11.14 15.39
C LEU A 355 5.52 11.26 15.92
N ASP A 356 5.73 11.36 17.24
CA ASP A 356 7.07 11.44 17.83
C ASP A 356 7.93 10.21 17.49
N ILE A 357 7.33 9.01 17.51
CA ILE A 357 8.02 7.76 17.15
C ILE A 357 8.36 7.75 15.67
N PHE A 358 7.43 8.18 14.82
CA PHE A 358 7.70 8.35 13.39
C PHE A 358 8.84 9.33 13.16
N LEU A 359 8.77 10.54 13.73
CA LEU A 359 9.77 11.59 13.56
C LEU A 359 11.14 11.17 14.07
N LYS A 360 11.21 10.41 15.18
CA LYS A 360 12.46 9.83 15.69
C LYS A 360 13.09 8.90 14.65
N ASN A 361 12.31 7.97 14.09
CA ASN A 361 12.77 7.02 13.08
C ASN A 361 13.23 7.72 11.79
N VAL A 362 12.50 8.72 11.32
CA VAL A 362 12.89 9.50 10.12
C VAL A 362 14.17 10.30 10.37
N LYS A 363 14.34 10.91 11.55
CA LYS A 363 15.57 11.65 11.89
C LYS A 363 16.79 10.74 11.99
N GLN A 364 16.59 9.49 12.45
CA GLN A 364 17.65 8.49 12.60
C GLN A 364 17.91 7.68 11.33
N ASN A 365 17.09 7.84 10.28
CA ASN A 365 17.09 7.00 9.08
C ASN A 365 16.94 5.49 9.39
N THR A 366 16.18 5.16 10.43
CA THR A 366 15.92 3.79 10.88
C THR A 366 14.44 3.43 10.73
N GLY A 367 14.12 2.12 10.79
CA GLY A 367 12.74 1.67 10.88
C GLY A 367 11.90 1.94 9.63
N SER A 368 12.43 1.66 8.42
CA SER A 368 11.71 1.88 7.15
C SER A 368 10.33 1.19 7.10
N LEU A 369 10.17 0.03 7.77
CA LEU A 369 8.87 -0.64 7.92
C LEU A 369 7.87 0.20 8.72
N ILE A 370 8.31 0.78 9.85
CA ILE A 370 7.48 1.66 10.69
C ILE A 370 7.10 2.92 9.90
N ILE A 371 8.07 3.52 9.19
CA ILE A 371 7.84 4.69 8.33
C ILE A 371 6.80 4.35 7.28
N SER A 372 6.92 3.22 6.59
CA SER A 372 5.96 2.78 5.57
C SER A 372 4.55 2.61 6.16
N SER A 373 4.41 1.86 7.27
CA SER A 373 3.10 1.64 7.90
C SER A 373 2.49 2.94 8.44
N PHE A 374 3.30 3.89 8.90
CA PHE A 374 2.80 5.19 9.36
C PHE A 374 2.42 6.11 8.20
N LEU A 375 3.11 6.03 7.06
CA LEU A 375 2.69 6.74 5.85
C LEU A 375 1.35 6.22 5.33
N ASP A 376 1.07 4.92 5.45
CA ASP A 376 -0.26 4.36 5.19
C ASP A 376 -1.30 4.95 6.14
N PHE A 377 -1.00 5.02 7.45
CA PHE A 377 -1.87 5.64 8.45
C PHE A 377 -2.22 7.09 8.08
N LEU A 378 -1.22 7.88 7.70
CA LEU A 378 -1.42 9.26 7.25
C LEU A 378 -2.15 9.33 5.91
N THR A 379 -1.90 8.41 5.00
CA THR A 379 -2.59 8.35 3.70
C THR A 379 -4.07 8.06 3.86
N TYR A 380 -4.43 7.10 4.72
CA TYR A 380 -5.82 6.76 5.00
C TYR A 380 -6.58 7.85 5.75
N THR A 381 -5.88 8.76 6.41
CA THR A 381 -6.50 9.85 7.18
C THR A 381 -6.52 11.17 6.42
N LEU A 382 -5.45 11.52 5.70
CA LEU A 382 -5.21 12.83 5.07
C LEU A 382 -5.43 12.86 3.56
N CYS A 383 -5.21 11.75 2.85
CA CYS A 383 -5.16 11.76 1.39
C CYS A 383 -6.49 11.33 0.76
N GLN A 384 -6.84 11.92 -0.39
CA GLN A 384 -7.96 11.42 -1.21
C GLN A 384 -7.65 10.03 -1.79
N PRO A 385 -8.65 9.15 -1.93
CA PRO A 385 -10.08 9.34 -1.61
C PRO A 385 -10.43 9.09 -0.14
N PHE A 386 -9.50 8.65 0.71
CA PHE A 386 -9.79 8.23 2.08
C PHE A 386 -10.13 9.39 3.04
N SER A 387 -9.66 10.60 2.76
CA SER A 387 -9.90 11.77 3.62
C SER A 387 -11.37 12.23 3.66
N GLU A 388 -12.21 11.81 2.71
CA GLU A 388 -13.64 12.15 2.66
C GLU A 388 -14.44 11.60 3.85
N THR A 389 -13.91 10.58 4.52
CA THR A 389 -14.49 9.97 5.73
C THR A 389 -13.87 10.52 7.03
N THR A 390 -12.94 11.47 6.94
CA THR A 390 -12.24 12.06 8.09
C THR A 390 -12.86 13.39 8.52
N GLY A 391 -13.51 13.43 9.69
CA GLY A 391 -14.12 14.65 10.24
C GLY A 391 -13.11 15.68 10.77
N THR A 392 -12.22 15.26 11.68
CA THR A 392 -11.30 16.15 12.42
C THR A 392 -9.92 16.24 11.76
N LEU A 393 -9.87 16.65 10.49
CA LEU A 393 -8.61 16.71 9.72
C LEU A 393 -7.64 17.79 10.22
N HIS A 394 -8.16 18.91 10.73
CA HIS A 394 -7.38 20.13 10.99
C HIS A 394 -6.27 19.92 12.03
N VAL A 395 -6.56 19.19 13.11
CA VAL A 395 -5.58 18.92 14.18
C VAL A 395 -4.40 18.12 13.65
N LEU A 396 -4.66 17.12 12.80
CA LEU A 396 -3.59 16.30 12.24
C LEU A 396 -2.78 17.08 11.19
N LEU A 397 -3.42 17.89 10.35
CA LEU A 397 -2.72 18.77 9.41
C LEU A 397 -1.81 19.77 10.11
N GLU A 398 -2.25 20.37 11.22
CA GLU A 398 -1.46 21.30 12.02
C GLU A 398 -0.24 20.60 12.65
N LEU A 399 -0.44 19.41 13.25
CA LEU A 399 0.66 18.62 13.81
C LEU A 399 1.68 18.22 12.75
N VAL A 400 1.22 17.70 11.61
CA VAL A 400 2.11 17.26 10.52
C VAL A 400 2.85 18.43 9.89
N SER A 401 2.17 19.57 9.67
CA SER A 401 2.80 20.78 9.10
C SER A 401 3.84 21.39 10.02
N THR A 402 3.63 21.38 11.34
CA THR A 402 4.64 21.81 12.34
C THR A 402 5.95 21.04 12.18
N ASN A 403 5.88 19.78 11.75
CA ASN A 403 7.03 18.91 11.53
C ASN A 403 7.39 18.73 10.05
N GLY A 404 6.88 19.59 9.15
CA GLY A 404 6.96 19.42 7.69
C GLY A 404 8.39 19.20 7.15
N ARG A 405 9.39 19.86 7.75
CA ARG A 405 10.80 19.69 7.38
C ARG A 405 11.29 18.22 7.49
N THR A 406 10.78 17.47 8.45
CA THR A 406 11.14 16.04 8.60
C THR A 406 10.53 15.20 7.48
N PHE A 407 9.34 15.55 6.99
CA PHE A 407 8.71 14.87 5.85
C PHE A 407 9.47 15.12 4.53
N PHE A 408 10.05 16.30 4.33
CA PHE A 408 10.88 16.59 3.16
C PHE A 408 12.11 15.67 3.05
N LYS A 409 12.67 15.21 4.18
CA LYS A 409 13.76 14.21 4.18
C LYS A 409 13.36 12.89 3.53
N LEU A 410 12.07 12.53 3.57
CA LEU A 410 11.57 11.28 2.97
C LEU A 410 11.63 11.29 1.45
N PHE A 411 11.69 12.46 0.80
CA PHE A 411 11.82 12.54 -0.66
C PHE A 411 13.16 12.01 -1.19
N GLN A 412 14.17 11.92 -0.32
CA GLN A 412 15.49 11.36 -0.62
C GLN A 412 15.61 9.88 -0.23
N HIS A 413 14.56 9.27 0.33
CA HIS A 413 14.60 7.88 0.79
C HIS A 413 14.74 6.89 -0.39
N SER A 414 15.54 5.83 -0.23
CA SER A 414 15.81 4.83 -1.29
C SER A 414 14.57 4.05 -1.76
N SER A 415 13.55 3.93 -0.91
CA SER A 415 12.28 3.28 -1.26
C SER A 415 11.29 4.27 -1.87
N PHE A 416 10.90 4.05 -3.13
CA PHE A 416 9.92 4.85 -3.84
C PHE A 416 8.52 4.83 -3.20
N THR A 417 8.15 3.76 -2.51
CA THR A 417 6.89 3.67 -1.75
C THR A 417 6.81 4.77 -0.69
N ILE A 418 7.89 4.95 0.06
CA ILE A 418 8.00 5.98 1.10
C ILE A 418 7.97 7.37 0.48
N VAL A 419 8.67 7.58 -0.64
CA VAL A 419 8.65 8.84 -1.40
C VAL A 419 7.24 9.16 -1.89
N LYS A 420 6.52 8.17 -2.44
CA LYS A 420 5.15 8.30 -2.93
C LYS A 420 4.19 8.65 -1.78
N GLY A 421 4.28 7.95 -0.65
CA GLY A 421 3.47 8.22 0.53
C GLY A 421 3.68 9.64 1.06
N ALA A 422 4.95 10.06 1.21
CA ALA A 422 5.30 11.42 1.62
C ALA A 422 4.78 12.48 0.64
N GLY A 423 4.85 12.21 -0.67
CA GLY A 423 4.36 13.14 -1.69
C GLY A 423 2.84 13.29 -1.71
N LEU A 424 2.09 12.20 -1.49
CA LEU A 424 0.63 12.25 -1.35
C LEU A 424 0.22 13.09 -0.14
N ILE A 425 0.90 12.90 1.00
CA ILE A 425 0.65 13.69 2.21
C ILE A 425 0.98 15.17 1.98
N MET A 426 2.13 15.48 1.37
CA MET A 426 2.53 16.86 1.07
C MET A 426 1.53 17.55 0.13
N LYS A 427 1.05 16.85 -0.90
CA LYS A 427 -0.01 17.32 -1.78
C LYS A 427 -1.27 17.69 -0.98
N SER A 428 -1.74 16.79 -0.12
CA SER A 428 -2.93 17.02 0.71
C SER A 428 -2.75 18.17 1.71
N ILE A 429 -1.55 18.37 2.27
CA ILE A 429 -1.28 19.50 3.16
C ILE A 429 -1.40 20.84 2.42
N ILE A 430 -0.88 20.93 1.20
CA ILE A 430 -0.90 22.19 0.43
C ILE A 430 -2.30 22.50 -0.09
N GLU A 431 -3.03 21.48 -0.54
CA GLU A 431 -4.40 21.63 -1.06
C GLU A 431 -5.39 21.99 0.06
N GLU A 432 -5.33 21.32 1.22
CA GLU A 432 -6.30 21.47 2.32
C GLU A 432 -5.88 22.46 3.43
N GLY A 433 -4.59 22.76 3.54
CA GLY A 433 -3.98 23.62 4.58
C GLY A 433 -4.46 25.07 4.56
N SER A 434 -4.17 25.84 5.61
CA SER A 434 -4.33 27.31 5.56
C SER A 434 -3.32 27.91 4.59
N ASN A 435 -3.62 29.09 4.04
CA ASN A 435 -2.69 29.77 3.13
C ASN A 435 -1.31 29.99 3.78
N GLU A 436 -1.28 30.23 5.10
CA GLU A 436 -0.05 30.33 5.89
C GLU A 436 0.73 29.01 5.93
N ILE A 437 0.06 27.89 6.22
CA ILE A 437 0.69 26.56 6.22
C ILE A 437 1.19 26.21 4.82
N SER A 438 0.40 26.47 3.80
CA SER A 438 0.77 26.17 2.41
C SER A 438 1.98 27.00 1.97
N ALA A 439 2.02 28.30 2.26
CA ALA A 439 3.17 29.16 1.99
C ALA A 439 4.42 28.65 2.75
N HIS A 440 4.27 28.30 4.03
CA HIS A 440 5.37 27.73 4.81
C HIS A 440 5.89 26.40 4.21
N MET A 441 5.01 25.51 3.73
CA MET A 441 5.43 24.28 3.05
C MET A 441 6.11 24.55 1.71
N GLN A 442 5.69 25.58 0.97
CA GLN A 442 6.33 26.01 -0.28
C GLN A 442 7.75 26.53 -0.03
N ASP A 443 7.94 27.34 1.01
CA ASP A 443 9.27 27.81 1.45
C ASP A 443 10.16 26.63 1.88
N LEU A 444 9.60 25.68 2.64
CA LEU A 444 10.33 24.49 3.04
C LEU A 444 10.74 23.63 1.84
N ALA A 445 9.89 23.51 0.81
CA ALA A 445 10.20 22.77 -0.41
C ALA A 445 11.41 23.35 -1.17
N LEU A 446 11.59 24.67 -1.11
CA LEU A 446 12.80 25.33 -1.60
C LEU A 446 13.97 25.07 -0.65
N SER A 447 13.81 25.29 0.66
CA SER A 447 14.92 25.14 1.61
C SER A 447 15.51 23.72 1.69
N GLU A 448 14.72 22.67 1.45
CA GLU A 448 15.13 21.26 1.53
C GLU A 448 15.52 20.66 0.17
N CYS A 449 15.68 21.49 -0.87
CA CYS A 449 16.01 21.02 -2.24
C CYS A 449 14.99 20.01 -2.81
N ALA A 450 13.72 20.08 -2.38
CA ALA A 450 12.69 19.15 -2.83
C ALA A 450 12.22 19.45 -4.26
N LEU A 451 12.18 20.73 -4.64
CA LEU A 451 11.77 21.14 -5.98
C LEU A 451 12.68 20.56 -7.07
N PRO A 452 14.02 20.69 -7.01
CA PRO A 452 14.93 20.05 -7.98
C PRO A 452 14.75 18.54 -8.10
N ILE A 453 14.61 17.84 -6.97
CA ILE A 453 14.42 16.38 -6.93
C ILE A 453 13.16 15.98 -7.71
N HIS A 454 12.04 16.66 -7.45
CA HIS A 454 10.78 16.37 -8.14
C HIS A 454 10.78 16.89 -9.58
N LEU A 455 11.56 17.92 -9.91
CA LEU A 455 11.72 18.41 -11.28
C LEU A 455 12.37 17.34 -12.17
N LEU A 456 13.45 16.71 -11.69
CA LEU A 456 14.07 15.58 -12.40
C LEU A 456 13.06 14.45 -12.63
N ARG A 457 12.30 14.07 -11.59
CA ARG A 457 11.28 13.02 -11.66
C ARG A 457 10.14 13.37 -12.61
N ALA A 458 9.68 14.62 -12.62
CA ALA A 458 8.58 15.05 -13.47
C ALA A 458 8.96 15.10 -14.96
N LEU A 459 10.21 15.50 -15.27
CA LEU A 459 10.68 15.78 -16.63
C LEU A 459 11.35 14.58 -17.30
N TYR A 460 12.22 13.87 -16.58
CA TYR A 460 13.10 12.84 -17.17
C TYR A 460 12.62 11.40 -16.92
N THR A 461 11.55 11.19 -16.14
CA THR A 461 10.95 9.85 -16.02
C THR A 461 10.29 9.47 -17.35
N SER A 462 10.78 8.40 -17.97
CA SER A 462 10.26 7.88 -19.22
C SER A 462 8.79 7.47 -19.09
N SER A 463 7.97 7.84 -20.07
CA SER A 463 6.56 7.41 -20.14
C SER A 463 6.41 5.92 -20.46
N SER A 464 7.47 5.24 -20.90
CA SER A 464 7.49 3.78 -21.11
C SER A 464 7.51 3.00 -19.80
N ASP A 465 7.93 3.62 -18.69
CA ASP A 465 7.99 2.95 -17.40
C ASP A 465 6.68 3.17 -16.62
N THR A 466 5.69 2.29 -16.87
CA THR A 466 4.36 2.28 -16.24
C THR A 466 4.40 2.43 -14.71
N ARG A 467 5.51 2.06 -14.09
CA ARG A 467 5.68 1.90 -12.64
C ARG A 467 6.13 3.19 -11.95
N LEU A 468 6.96 3.99 -12.60
CA LEU A 468 7.34 5.32 -12.12
C LEU A 468 6.33 6.39 -12.55
N LEU A 469 5.37 6.05 -13.42
CA LEU A 469 4.29 6.97 -13.82
C LEU A 469 3.55 7.58 -12.62
N PRO A 470 3.08 6.84 -11.60
CA PRO A 470 2.40 7.45 -10.45
C PRO A 470 3.29 8.49 -9.74
N LEU A 471 4.60 8.22 -9.63
CA LEU A 471 5.55 9.14 -9.01
C LEU A 471 5.85 10.35 -9.92
N LYS A 472 5.92 10.16 -11.23
CA LYS A 472 6.03 11.23 -12.23
C LYS A 472 4.84 12.17 -12.14
N TYR A 473 3.62 11.64 -12.22
CA TYR A 473 2.40 12.44 -12.11
C TYR A 473 2.25 13.13 -10.75
N LEU A 474 2.61 12.44 -9.66
CA LEU A 474 2.65 13.04 -8.33
C LEU A 474 3.65 14.22 -8.28
N SER A 475 4.84 14.05 -8.85
CA SER A 475 5.86 15.09 -8.91
C SER A 475 5.42 16.29 -9.77
N GLN A 476 4.77 16.03 -10.91
CA GLN A 476 4.20 17.05 -11.78
C GLN A 476 3.16 17.90 -11.04
N ASN A 477 2.27 17.25 -10.28
CA ASN A 477 1.27 17.92 -9.46
C ASN A 477 1.91 18.72 -8.31
N LEU A 478 2.93 18.17 -7.63
CA LEU A 478 3.62 18.87 -6.55
C LEU A 478 4.31 20.14 -7.03
N ILE A 479 4.99 20.11 -8.19
CA ILE A 479 5.63 21.30 -8.78
C ILE A 479 4.58 22.37 -9.11
N ALA A 480 3.44 21.95 -9.66
CA ALA A 480 2.34 22.87 -9.96
C ALA A 480 1.80 23.52 -8.68
N LEU A 481 1.65 22.76 -7.59
CA LEU A 481 1.21 23.29 -6.29
C LEU A 481 2.27 24.17 -5.62
N TRP A 482 3.56 23.84 -5.72
CA TRP A 482 4.64 24.64 -5.12
C TRP A 482 4.90 25.97 -5.83
N SER A 483 4.51 26.08 -7.10
CA SER A 483 4.65 27.29 -7.91
C SER A 483 3.42 28.19 -7.89
N THR A 484 2.25 27.66 -7.53
CA THR A 484 1.01 28.43 -7.49
C THR A 484 1.03 29.43 -6.33
N GLY A 485 0.84 30.71 -6.63
CA GLY A 485 0.78 31.78 -5.63
C GLY A 485 2.10 32.12 -4.94
N HIS A 486 3.23 31.53 -5.37
CA HIS A 486 4.53 31.73 -4.73
C HIS A 486 5.55 32.43 -5.66
N PRO A 487 5.86 33.73 -5.45
CA PRO A 487 6.71 34.50 -6.35
C PRO A 487 8.16 33.99 -6.37
N THR A 488 8.67 33.50 -5.24
CA THR A 488 10.04 32.99 -5.12
C THR A 488 10.25 31.74 -5.97
N THR A 489 9.29 30.79 -5.91
CA THR A 489 9.34 29.57 -6.73
C THR A 489 9.23 29.91 -8.21
N TYR A 490 8.33 30.83 -8.58
CA TYR A 490 8.17 31.22 -9.97
C TYR A 490 9.40 31.97 -10.51
N GLY A 491 10.03 32.80 -9.69
CA GLY A 491 11.31 33.45 -10.01
C GLY A 491 12.44 32.44 -10.23
N LEU A 492 12.50 31.39 -9.41
CA LEU A 492 13.43 30.27 -9.60
C LEU A 492 13.16 29.55 -10.92
N LEU A 493 11.91 29.24 -11.24
CA LEU A 493 11.56 28.59 -12.52
C LEU A 493 11.99 29.42 -13.74
N LYS A 494 11.94 30.75 -13.66
CA LYS A 494 12.47 31.65 -14.72
C LYS A 494 13.98 31.62 -14.88
N ARG A 495 14.73 31.27 -13.82
CA ARG A 495 16.19 31.07 -13.88
C ARG A 495 16.59 29.67 -14.33
N ILE A 496 15.70 28.69 -14.13
CA ILE A 496 15.92 27.30 -14.54
C ILE A 496 15.55 27.09 -16.01
N PHE A 497 14.40 27.61 -16.46
CA PHE A 497 13.88 27.36 -17.80
C PHE A 497 13.98 28.57 -18.72
N PRO A 498 14.19 28.36 -20.03
CA PRO A 498 14.06 29.42 -21.02
C PRO A 498 12.63 30.00 -21.03
N LEU A 499 12.52 31.32 -21.18
CA LEU A 499 11.22 32.02 -21.17
C LEU A 499 10.27 31.53 -22.28
N GLY A 500 10.79 31.13 -23.44
CA GLY A 500 9.98 30.56 -24.52
C GLY A 500 9.27 29.25 -24.14
N LEU A 501 9.86 28.46 -23.23
CA LEU A 501 9.21 27.25 -22.72
C LEU A 501 8.17 27.58 -21.64
N LEU A 502 8.46 28.56 -20.78
CA LEU A 502 7.51 29.02 -19.76
C LEU A 502 6.25 29.67 -20.36
N ALA A 503 6.34 30.22 -21.57
CA ALA A 503 5.18 30.77 -22.27
C ALA A 503 4.06 29.73 -22.49
N TYR A 504 4.39 28.43 -22.56
CA TYR A 504 3.39 27.37 -22.66
C TYR A 504 2.54 27.21 -21.40
N LEU A 505 3.04 27.60 -20.22
CA LEU A 505 2.26 27.56 -18.98
C LEU A 505 1.09 28.55 -19.00
N ASP A 506 1.25 29.66 -19.72
CA ASP A 506 0.27 30.74 -19.84
C ASP A 506 -0.59 30.59 -21.12
N SER A 507 -0.38 29.53 -21.90
CA SER A 507 -1.15 29.25 -23.12
C SER A 507 -2.49 28.57 -22.83
N ASN A 508 -3.52 28.98 -23.57
CA ASN A 508 -4.86 28.39 -23.52
C ASN A 508 -5.03 27.14 -24.40
N GLU A 509 -3.97 26.68 -25.08
CA GLU A 509 -4.00 25.47 -25.90
C GLU A 509 -4.29 24.22 -25.05
N GLN A 510 -5.21 23.37 -25.49
CA GLN A 510 -5.47 22.12 -24.79
C GLN A 510 -4.38 21.09 -25.11
N PRO A 511 -3.85 20.35 -24.11
CA PRO A 511 -2.96 19.24 -24.36
C PRO A 511 -3.69 18.15 -25.16
N GLU A 512 -2.94 17.35 -25.94
CA GLU A 512 -3.50 16.15 -26.55
C GLU A 512 -4.03 15.21 -25.44
N LYS A 513 -5.06 14.41 -25.75
CA LYS A 513 -5.68 13.51 -24.77
C LYS A 513 -4.67 12.45 -24.30
N ASP A 514 -4.00 12.74 -23.19
CA ASP A 514 -3.25 11.74 -22.43
C ASP A 514 -4.22 10.70 -21.85
N LEU A 515 -3.71 9.47 -21.68
CA LEU A 515 -4.38 8.30 -21.09
C LEU A 515 -4.71 8.47 -19.58
N ASP A 516 -4.88 9.72 -19.13
CA ASP A 516 -4.84 10.21 -17.75
C ASP A 516 -6.03 9.81 -16.86
N ASP A 517 -7.08 9.18 -17.40
CA ASP A 517 -8.32 8.91 -16.65
C ASP A 517 -8.47 7.45 -16.15
N GLN A 518 -7.43 6.62 -16.24
CA GLN A 518 -7.48 5.22 -15.77
C GLN A 518 -6.85 4.98 -14.39
N SER A 519 -6.73 6.01 -13.55
CA SER A 519 -6.61 5.70 -12.12
C SER A 519 -7.92 5.06 -11.67
N ILE A 520 -7.86 3.80 -11.25
CA ILE A 520 -8.96 3.13 -10.54
C ILE A 520 -9.13 3.87 -9.21
N THR A 521 -9.73 5.05 -9.28
CA THR A 521 -10.00 5.89 -8.12
C THR A 521 -11.25 5.33 -7.48
N ARG A 522 -11.11 4.93 -6.21
CA ARG A 522 -12.23 4.51 -5.39
C ARG A 522 -13.26 5.64 -5.31
N ASP A 523 -14.47 5.34 -5.75
CA ASP A 523 -15.60 6.28 -5.78
C ASP A 523 -16.45 6.12 -4.52
N ASN A 524 -16.12 6.89 -3.49
CA ASN A 524 -16.87 6.87 -2.23
C ASN A 524 -18.33 7.28 -2.40
N LEU A 525 -18.67 8.08 -3.42
CA LEU A 525 -20.04 8.52 -3.69
C LEU A 525 -20.89 7.34 -4.18
N LYS A 526 -20.36 6.51 -5.10
CA LYS A 526 -21.01 5.25 -5.51
C LYS A 526 -21.24 4.33 -4.31
N LEU A 527 -20.21 4.11 -3.50
CA LEU A 527 -20.30 3.27 -2.30
C LEU A 527 -21.32 3.79 -1.28
N ALA A 528 -21.38 5.11 -1.05
CA ALA A 528 -22.37 5.71 -0.15
C ALA A 528 -23.81 5.55 -0.67
N ASN A 529 -24.01 5.71 -1.98
CA ASN A 529 -25.31 5.50 -2.64
C ASN A 529 -25.74 4.03 -2.58
N GLU A 530 -24.81 3.09 -2.81
CA GLU A 530 -25.06 1.65 -2.67
C GLU A 530 -25.48 1.28 -1.24
N HIS A 531 -24.82 1.84 -0.23
CA HIS A 531 -25.19 1.61 1.17
C HIS A 531 -26.58 2.15 1.51
N GLN A 532 -26.94 3.36 1.02
CA GLN A 532 -28.29 3.89 1.16
C GLN A 532 -29.35 3.03 0.45
N GLN A 533 -29.04 2.51 -0.74
CA GLN A 533 -29.92 1.60 -1.48
C GLN A 533 -30.07 0.24 -0.78
N GLN A 534 -29.01 -0.31 -0.19
CA GLN A 534 -29.06 -1.56 0.59
C GLN A 534 -29.93 -1.39 1.84
N GLN A 535 -29.79 -0.28 2.57
CA GLN A 535 -30.68 0.03 3.70
C GLN A 535 -32.15 0.14 3.25
N GLN A 536 -32.43 0.87 2.16
CA GLN A 536 -33.79 0.99 1.63
C GLN A 536 -34.37 -0.34 1.14
N LYS A 537 -33.56 -1.21 0.50
CA LYS A 537 -33.98 -2.56 0.08
C LYS A 537 -34.30 -3.45 1.28
N GLY A 538 -33.51 -3.40 2.36
CA GLY A 538 -33.79 -4.13 3.60
C GLY A 538 -35.11 -3.73 4.26
N LEU A 539 -35.43 -2.42 4.25
CA LEU A 539 -36.72 -1.88 4.71
C LEU A 539 -37.89 -2.32 3.81
N ASN A 540 -37.71 -2.33 2.48
CA ASN A 540 -38.73 -2.73 1.51
C ASN A 540 -39.03 -4.24 1.50
N ILE A 541 -38.01 -5.07 1.74
CA ILE A 541 -38.19 -6.52 1.92
C ILE A 541 -38.97 -6.78 3.21
N GLY A 542 -38.63 -6.09 4.31
CA GLY A 542 -39.36 -6.18 5.57
C GLY A 542 -40.83 -5.76 5.45
N SER A 543 -41.14 -4.70 4.71
CA SER A 543 -42.53 -4.28 4.45
C SER A 543 -43.27 -5.20 3.48
N SER A 544 -42.60 -5.76 2.47
CA SER A 544 -43.20 -6.71 1.51
C SER A 544 -43.50 -8.07 2.14
N ILE A 545 -42.62 -8.57 3.01
CA ILE A 545 -42.85 -9.78 3.80
C ILE A 545 -43.99 -9.54 4.80
N ALA A 546 -44.03 -8.37 5.46
CA ALA A 546 -45.14 -8.02 6.36
C ALA A 546 -46.48 -7.86 5.64
N GLN A 547 -46.48 -7.28 4.43
CA GLN A 547 -47.68 -7.15 3.58
C GLN A 547 -48.14 -8.51 3.04
N THR A 548 -47.21 -9.37 2.63
CA THR A 548 -47.49 -10.74 2.16
C THR A 548 -48.01 -11.62 3.31
N ALA A 549 -47.41 -11.53 4.49
CA ALA A 549 -47.87 -12.21 5.70
C ALA A 549 -49.28 -11.74 6.12
N ASN A 550 -49.58 -10.43 6.03
CA ASN A 550 -50.92 -9.91 6.29
C ASN A 550 -51.95 -10.32 5.22
N LYS A 551 -51.51 -10.53 3.98
CA LYS A 551 -52.37 -11.04 2.90
C LYS A 551 -52.71 -12.52 3.10
N ILE A 552 -51.72 -13.35 3.46
CA ILE A 552 -51.89 -14.77 3.79
C ILE A 552 -52.77 -14.94 5.04
N ARG A 553 -52.62 -14.06 6.05
CA ARG A 553 -53.45 -14.02 7.27
C ARG A 553 -54.93 -13.78 7.00
N ASN A 554 -55.28 -13.11 5.91
CA ASN A 554 -56.67 -12.79 5.56
C ASN A 554 -57.32 -13.82 4.63
N THR A 555 -56.56 -14.75 4.04
CA THR A 555 -57.05 -15.66 2.99
C THR A 555 -57.22 -17.11 3.45
N THR A 556 -56.76 -17.51 4.64
CA THR A 556 -56.83 -18.93 5.04
C THR A 556 -57.40 -19.10 6.44
N GLN A 557 -58.64 -19.60 6.51
CA GLN A 557 -59.23 -20.13 7.74
C GLN A 557 -58.49 -21.42 8.14
N VAL A 558 -57.47 -21.32 8.99
CA VAL A 558 -56.87 -22.49 9.66
C VAL A 558 -57.04 -22.30 11.17
N LYS A 559 -58.13 -22.84 11.70
CA LYS A 559 -58.60 -22.64 13.07
C LYS A 559 -58.11 -23.69 14.09
N VAL A 560 -57.02 -24.42 13.84
CA VAL A 560 -56.61 -25.54 14.74
C VAL A 560 -55.12 -25.56 15.11
N ILE A 561 -54.32 -24.55 14.73
CA ILE A 561 -52.92 -24.41 15.18
C ILE A 561 -52.72 -23.06 15.89
N GLU A 562 -53.74 -22.55 16.57
CA GLU A 562 -53.69 -21.21 17.18
C GLU A 562 -53.17 -21.23 18.62
N THR A 563 -53.48 -22.24 19.44
CA THR A 563 -53.15 -22.14 20.87
C THR A 563 -51.68 -22.34 21.22
N HIS A 564 -50.92 -23.15 20.46
CA HIS A 564 -49.48 -23.34 20.73
C HIS A 564 -48.58 -22.29 20.06
N VAL A 565 -49.01 -21.71 18.94
CA VAL A 565 -48.26 -20.66 18.23
C VAL A 565 -48.49 -19.29 18.88
N GLN A 566 -49.64 -19.06 19.50
CA GLN A 566 -49.99 -17.79 20.14
C GLN A 566 -49.25 -17.58 21.47
N THR A 567 -48.93 -18.64 22.22
CA THR A 567 -48.03 -18.55 23.40
C THR A 567 -46.58 -18.24 23.00
N PHE A 568 -46.11 -18.80 21.88
CA PHE A 568 -44.78 -18.53 21.33
C PHE A 568 -44.65 -17.10 20.76
N LEU A 569 -45.68 -16.62 20.06
CA LEU A 569 -45.74 -15.27 19.49
C LEU A 569 -45.94 -14.17 20.54
N GLN A 570 -46.65 -14.44 21.65
CA GLN A 570 -46.77 -13.47 22.74
C GLN A 570 -45.42 -13.20 23.41
N HIS A 571 -44.63 -14.24 23.67
CA HIS A 571 -43.26 -14.10 24.19
C HIS A 571 -42.32 -13.38 23.21
N TRP A 572 -42.50 -13.60 21.90
CA TRP A 572 -41.69 -12.91 20.88
C TRP A 572 -42.11 -11.45 20.67
N SER A 573 -43.40 -11.14 20.72
CA SER A 573 -43.92 -9.77 20.59
C SER A 573 -43.56 -8.87 21.77
N ILE A 574 -43.42 -9.43 22.98
CA ILE A 574 -42.96 -8.70 24.16
C ILE A 574 -41.46 -8.43 24.06
N LYS A 575 -40.65 -9.36 23.52
CA LYS A 575 -39.23 -9.11 23.20
C LYS A 575 -39.04 -8.06 22.10
N LEU A 576 -39.87 -8.05 21.05
CA LEU A 576 -39.85 -7.01 20.01
C LEU A 576 -40.34 -5.63 20.49
N LYS A 577 -41.29 -5.58 21.45
CA LYS A 577 -41.75 -4.32 22.06
C LYS A 577 -40.77 -3.80 23.12
N GLN A 578 -40.01 -4.66 23.79
CA GLN A 578 -38.91 -4.28 24.69
C GLN A 578 -37.68 -3.81 23.90
N SER A 579 -37.36 -4.41 22.74
CA SER A 579 -36.28 -3.91 21.87
C SER A 579 -36.60 -2.55 21.21
N LYS A 580 -37.88 -2.26 20.96
CA LYS A 580 -38.32 -0.94 20.46
C LYS A 580 -38.39 0.16 21.52
N LYS A 581 -38.56 -0.15 22.80
CA LYS A 581 -38.59 0.86 23.89
C LYS A 581 -37.21 1.25 24.45
N ILE A 582 -36.13 0.59 24.02
CA ILE A 582 -34.75 0.92 24.42
C ILE A 582 -34.00 1.75 23.35
N GLN A 583 -34.60 2.01 22.18
CA GLN A 583 -34.04 2.96 21.21
C GLN A 583 -34.32 4.42 21.62
N LYS A 584 -33.64 4.89 22.66
CA LYS A 584 -33.34 6.32 22.81
C LYS A 584 -32.36 6.67 21.68
N SER A 585 -32.87 7.39 20.67
CA SER A 585 -32.10 8.14 19.66
C SER A 585 -30.82 7.45 19.15
N ASN A 586 -30.96 6.45 18.28
CA ASN A 586 -29.79 5.93 17.56
C ASN A 586 -29.34 6.94 16.51
N ASP A 587 -28.08 7.37 16.58
CA ASP A 587 -27.34 8.12 15.55
C ASP A 587 -27.22 7.36 14.19
N ASN A 588 -27.83 6.18 14.10
CA ASN A 588 -27.81 5.30 12.94
C ASN A 588 -28.64 5.82 11.75
N ASP A 589 -29.60 6.71 11.97
CA ASP A 589 -30.49 7.25 10.91
C ASP A 589 -29.98 8.54 10.24
N LYS A 590 -28.83 9.07 10.65
CA LYS A 590 -28.23 10.23 9.96
C LYS A 590 -27.65 9.80 8.61
N PRO A 591 -27.90 10.56 7.52
CA PRO A 591 -27.33 10.27 6.21
C PRO A 591 -25.81 10.31 6.26
N ILE A 592 -25.16 9.43 5.50
CA ILE A 592 -23.70 9.44 5.34
C ILE A 592 -23.33 10.74 4.64
N VAL A 593 -22.68 11.64 5.39
CA VAL A 593 -22.15 12.89 4.85
C VAL A 593 -20.67 12.69 4.58
N LEU A 594 -20.30 12.66 3.31
CA LEU A 594 -18.90 12.69 2.90
C LEU A 594 -18.39 14.13 3.01
N ARG A 595 -17.21 14.29 3.61
CA ARG A 595 -16.50 15.56 3.60
C ARG A 595 -16.08 15.85 2.16
N LYS A 596 -16.45 17.02 1.64
CA LYS A 596 -15.84 17.55 0.41
C LYS A 596 -14.46 18.10 0.75
N PRO A 597 -13.36 17.57 0.18
CA PRO A 597 -12.01 18.05 0.47
C PRO A 597 -11.86 19.53 0.10
N ARG A 598 -11.12 20.28 0.92
CA ARG A 598 -10.89 21.71 0.68
C ARG A 598 -9.77 21.83 -0.33
N GLN A 599 -10.04 22.34 -1.52
CA GLN A 599 -8.99 22.68 -2.49
C GLN A 599 -8.80 24.20 -2.48
N ARG A 600 -7.99 24.69 -1.54
CA ARG A 600 -7.71 26.12 -1.38
C ARG A 600 -6.73 26.64 -2.42
N ILE A 601 -5.76 25.81 -2.78
CA ILE A 601 -4.81 26.07 -3.86
C ILE A 601 -5.11 25.09 -5.00
N LYS A 602 -5.22 25.62 -6.22
CA LYS A 602 -5.36 24.83 -7.45
C LYS A 602 -4.33 25.31 -8.46
N ALA A 603 -3.74 24.37 -9.19
CA ALA A 603 -2.85 24.72 -10.29
C ALA A 603 -3.64 25.46 -11.38
N GLU A 604 -3.45 26.78 -11.49
CA GLU A 604 -4.16 27.62 -12.47
C GLU A 604 -3.52 27.57 -13.87
N LYS A 605 -2.22 27.26 -13.94
CA LYS A 605 -1.43 27.25 -15.18
C LYS A 605 -1.48 25.93 -15.94
N ASN A 606 -1.20 25.97 -17.23
CA ASN A 606 -1.24 24.83 -18.14
C ASN A 606 0.01 23.94 -18.05
N TRP A 607 0.20 23.32 -16.90
CA TRP A 607 1.34 22.44 -16.62
C TRP A 607 1.38 21.21 -17.54
N LYS A 608 0.22 20.68 -17.95
CA LYS A 608 0.14 19.53 -18.85
C LYS A 608 0.78 19.83 -20.20
N LEU A 609 0.42 20.96 -20.82
CA LEU A 609 1.01 21.40 -22.08
C LEU A 609 2.51 21.62 -21.95
N PHE A 610 2.97 22.23 -20.85
CA PHE A 610 4.39 22.43 -20.58
C PHE A 610 5.18 21.10 -20.58
N TYR A 611 4.71 20.07 -19.87
CA TYR A 611 5.38 18.77 -19.83
C TYR A 611 5.39 18.07 -21.19
N GLN A 612 4.30 18.19 -21.96
CA GLN A 612 4.23 17.63 -23.31
C GLN A 612 5.24 18.33 -24.23
N LYS A 613 5.25 19.67 -24.24
CA LYS A 613 6.15 20.47 -25.08
C LYS A 613 7.62 20.35 -24.66
N PHE A 614 7.92 20.09 -23.38
CA PHE A 614 9.29 19.84 -22.91
C PHE A 614 9.97 18.66 -23.63
N GLN A 615 9.20 17.63 -24.02
CA GLN A 615 9.77 16.43 -24.66
C GLN A 615 10.13 16.63 -26.14
N PHE A 616 9.53 17.63 -26.79
CA PHE A 616 9.76 17.95 -28.20
C PHE A 616 10.96 18.88 -28.36
N ASP A 617 11.67 18.74 -29.48
CA ASP A 617 12.68 19.71 -29.88
C ASP A 617 12.02 20.96 -30.46
N HIS A 618 12.48 22.14 -30.04
CA HIS A 618 12.01 23.43 -30.52
C HIS A 618 13.16 24.24 -31.10
N ILE A 619 12.95 24.75 -32.31
CA ILE A 619 13.84 25.70 -32.95
C ILE A 619 12.97 26.89 -33.37
N ARG A 620 12.97 27.93 -32.56
CA ARG A 620 12.22 29.18 -32.78
C ARG A 620 13.09 30.37 -32.38
N PRO A 621 12.83 31.58 -32.93
CA PRO A 621 13.58 32.77 -32.52
C PRO A 621 13.55 33.02 -31.02
N THR A 622 12.51 32.59 -30.31
CA THR A 622 12.34 32.77 -28.86
C THR A 622 12.76 31.55 -28.02
N LEU A 623 13.09 30.41 -28.65
CA LEU A 623 13.39 29.17 -27.95
C LEU A 623 14.26 28.24 -28.81
N ILE A 624 15.45 27.94 -28.30
CA ILE A 624 16.26 26.81 -28.75
C ILE A 624 16.18 25.74 -27.66
N TRP A 625 15.58 24.61 -27.98
CA TRP A 625 15.39 23.49 -27.07
C TRP A 625 15.67 22.18 -27.81
N ASN A 626 16.78 21.53 -27.49
CA ASN A 626 17.21 20.29 -28.14
C ASN A 626 17.66 19.26 -27.09
N ASN A 627 18.15 18.10 -27.54
CA ASN A 627 18.67 17.08 -26.62
C ASN A 627 19.85 17.58 -25.78
N LYS A 628 20.71 18.45 -26.33
CA LYS A 628 21.88 19.00 -25.62
C LYS A 628 21.47 19.97 -24.50
N THR A 629 20.55 20.91 -24.77
CA THR A 629 20.02 21.82 -23.73
C THR A 629 19.26 21.05 -22.65
N ARG A 630 18.57 19.96 -23.02
CA ARG A 630 17.91 19.07 -22.06
C ARG A 630 18.90 18.33 -21.17
N GLU A 631 20.01 17.83 -21.72
CA GLU A 631 21.02 17.14 -20.91
C GLU A 631 21.79 18.11 -20.02
N GLU A 632 22.15 19.31 -20.50
CA GLU A 632 22.79 20.34 -19.67
C GLU A 632 21.91 20.74 -18.46
N LEU A 633 20.61 20.89 -18.67
CA LEU A 633 19.65 21.13 -17.58
C LEU A 633 19.66 19.97 -16.58
N ARG A 634 19.68 18.73 -17.07
CA ARG A 634 19.67 17.52 -16.24
C ARG A 634 20.93 17.44 -15.39
N GLU A 635 22.09 17.54 -16.00
CA GLU A 635 23.39 17.44 -15.35
C GLU A 635 23.57 18.52 -14.28
N THR A 636 23.16 19.77 -14.58
CA THR A 636 23.24 20.89 -13.65
C THR A 636 22.39 20.63 -12.40
N ILE A 637 21.15 20.17 -12.58
CA ILE A 637 20.26 19.87 -11.45
C ILE A 637 20.75 18.68 -10.65
N GLU A 638 21.18 17.60 -11.32
CA GLU A 638 21.73 16.42 -10.64
C GLU A 638 22.99 16.77 -9.84
N GLN A 639 23.87 17.62 -10.38
CA GLN A 639 25.05 18.10 -9.68
C GLN A 639 24.69 18.93 -8.46
N GLU A 640 23.71 19.83 -8.57
CA GLU A 640 23.26 20.65 -7.45
C GLU A 640 22.68 19.81 -6.30
N ILE A 641 21.86 18.80 -6.62
CA ILE A 641 21.32 17.87 -5.62
C ILE A 641 22.46 17.10 -4.93
N ARG A 642 23.47 16.66 -5.70
CA ARG A 642 24.65 15.99 -5.12
C ARG A 642 25.42 16.90 -4.19
N ASN A 643 25.69 18.15 -4.60
CA ASN A 643 26.40 19.14 -3.76
C ASN A 643 25.64 19.41 -2.47
N PHE A 644 24.32 19.65 -2.56
CA PHE A 644 23.48 19.89 -1.38
C PHE A 644 23.48 18.71 -0.39
N ASN A 645 23.47 17.48 -0.90
CA ASN A 645 23.53 16.29 -0.04
C ASN A 645 24.90 16.15 0.64
N ILE A 646 26.00 16.45 -0.06
CA ILE A 646 27.34 16.47 0.51
C ILE A 646 27.43 17.51 1.63
N ASP A 647 26.93 18.73 1.38
CA ASP A 647 26.91 19.79 2.39
C ASP A 647 26.12 19.34 3.63
N LYS A 648 24.94 18.74 3.42
CA LYS A 648 24.09 18.20 4.48
C LYS A 648 24.79 17.15 5.35
N ASP A 649 25.60 16.28 4.74
CA ASP A 649 26.38 15.26 5.44
C ASP A 649 27.54 15.87 6.23
N ILE A 650 28.19 16.91 5.70
CA ILE A 650 29.29 17.64 6.37
C ILE A 650 28.78 18.55 7.49
N GLY A 651 27.52 18.98 7.44
CA GLY A 651 26.94 19.99 8.33
C GLY A 651 26.96 19.70 9.84
N HIS A 652 27.42 18.53 10.30
CA HIS A 652 27.59 18.17 11.73
C HIS A 652 26.41 18.58 12.64
N GLY A 653 25.17 18.48 12.14
CA GLY A 653 23.96 18.82 12.90
C GLY A 653 23.48 20.27 12.76
N HIS A 654 24.20 21.12 12.02
CA HIS A 654 23.71 22.43 11.60
C HIS A 654 22.61 22.33 10.55
N LEU A 655 21.73 23.33 10.59
CA LEU A 655 20.59 23.43 9.72
C LEU A 655 21.03 23.96 8.35
N ILE A 656 21.21 23.06 7.39
CA ILE A 656 21.59 23.42 6.02
C ILE A 656 20.33 23.64 5.19
N SER A 657 20.33 24.73 4.43
CA SER A 657 19.25 25.11 3.53
C SER A 657 19.81 25.37 2.14
N TRP A 658 19.09 24.91 1.13
CA TRP A 658 19.51 25.06 -0.26
C TRP A 658 19.51 26.53 -0.66
N ASN A 659 20.59 26.99 -1.28
CA ASN A 659 20.72 28.35 -1.76
C ASN A 659 19.99 28.53 -3.11
N TYR A 660 18.66 28.48 -3.05
CA TYR A 660 17.82 28.64 -4.24
C TYR A 660 17.87 30.06 -4.82
N GLN A 661 18.37 31.06 -4.09
CA GLN A 661 18.41 32.45 -4.55
C GLN A 661 19.46 32.64 -5.65
N GLU A 662 20.62 32.00 -5.50
CA GLU A 662 21.74 32.07 -6.44
C GLU A 662 21.68 30.99 -7.53
N PHE A 663 20.85 29.97 -7.37
CA PHE A 663 20.74 28.91 -8.36
C PHE A 663 20.15 29.41 -9.68
N GLU A 664 20.91 29.19 -10.76
CA GLU A 664 20.53 29.42 -12.15
C GLU A 664 21.13 28.34 -13.06
N VAL A 665 20.48 28.07 -14.19
CA VAL A 665 20.98 27.11 -15.18
C VAL A 665 21.61 27.88 -16.34
N LEU A 666 22.92 27.72 -16.50
CA LEU A 666 23.69 28.33 -17.58
C LEU A 666 23.83 27.35 -18.74
N TYR A 667 23.10 27.62 -19.83
CA TYR A 667 23.15 26.80 -21.04
C TYR A 667 24.40 27.12 -21.87
N THR A 668 25.48 26.39 -21.60
CA THR A 668 26.78 26.64 -22.23
C THR A 668 26.76 26.40 -23.74
N CYS A 669 25.93 25.46 -24.21
CA CYS A 669 25.75 25.20 -25.64
C CYS A 669 25.17 26.37 -26.44
N LEU A 670 24.63 27.39 -25.78
CA LEU A 670 24.01 28.56 -26.41
C LEU A 670 24.90 29.81 -26.34
N TYR A 671 26.13 29.73 -25.80
CA TYR A 671 27.02 30.90 -25.73
C TYR A 671 27.43 31.45 -27.09
N ASP A 672 27.52 30.59 -28.10
CA ASP A 672 27.87 30.98 -29.47
C ASP A 672 26.69 31.64 -30.21
N GLU A 673 25.47 31.59 -29.65
CA GLU A 673 24.28 32.19 -30.26
C GLU A 673 24.13 33.67 -29.84
N ILE A 674 24.08 34.57 -30.82
CA ILE A 674 23.86 35.99 -30.56
C ILE A 674 22.38 36.22 -30.23
N LYS A 675 22.12 36.67 -28.99
CA LYS A 675 20.79 37.01 -28.48
C LYS A 675 20.64 38.51 -28.22
N ILE A 676 19.48 39.07 -28.59
CA ILE A 676 19.04 40.39 -28.12
C ILE A 676 17.80 40.19 -27.26
N GLY A 677 17.91 40.48 -25.96
CA GLY A 677 16.86 40.19 -25.00
C GLY A 677 16.55 38.69 -24.94
N THR A 678 15.37 38.30 -25.43
CA THR A 678 14.87 36.91 -25.44
C THR A 678 14.89 36.27 -26.83
N VAL A 679 15.44 36.94 -27.84
CA VAL A 679 15.37 36.52 -29.24
C VAL A 679 16.75 36.19 -29.80
N TYR A 680 16.87 35.00 -30.40
CA TYR A 680 18.04 34.52 -31.13
C TYR A 680 18.04 35.11 -32.55
N LEU A 681 19.05 35.94 -32.87
CA LEU A 681 19.09 36.72 -34.10
C LEU A 681 19.18 35.84 -35.35
N ARG A 682 19.96 34.76 -35.30
CA ARG A 682 20.11 33.85 -36.44
C ARG A 682 18.76 33.29 -36.89
N LEU A 683 17.99 32.77 -35.94
CA LEU A 683 16.68 32.16 -36.20
C LEU A 683 15.64 33.20 -36.61
N LEU A 684 15.73 34.43 -36.11
CA LEU A 684 14.86 35.52 -36.54
C LEU A 684 15.11 35.88 -38.01
N LEU A 685 16.39 36.02 -38.41
CA LEU A 685 16.78 36.35 -39.77
C LEU A 685 16.42 35.23 -40.76
N GLU A 686 16.65 33.97 -40.38
CA GLU A 686 16.23 32.80 -41.17
C GLU A 686 14.70 32.75 -41.36
N GLN A 687 13.93 33.06 -40.32
CA GLN A 687 12.48 33.09 -40.42
C GLN A 687 11.98 34.21 -41.34
N ASP A 688 12.57 35.41 -41.26
CA ASP A 688 12.26 36.53 -42.16
C ASP A 688 12.63 36.22 -43.61
N GLU A 689 13.74 35.52 -43.86
CA GLU A 689 14.10 35.06 -45.21
C GLU A 689 13.11 34.02 -45.75
N LEU A 690 12.69 33.05 -44.92
CA LEU A 690 11.67 32.06 -45.31
C LEU A 690 10.31 32.71 -45.59
N ILE A 691 9.91 33.72 -44.81
CA ILE A 691 8.67 34.47 -45.05
C ILE A 691 8.78 35.27 -46.36
N LYS A 692 9.93 35.90 -46.64
CA LYS A 692 10.19 36.60 -47.91
C LYS A 692 10.17 35.65 -49.10
N GLN A 693 10.69 34.43 -48.96
CA GLN A 693 10.63 33.41 -49.99
C GLN A 693 9.18 32.93 -50.22
N ALA A 694 8.42 32.65 -49.17
CA ALA A 694 7.02 32.21 -49.25
C ALA A 694 6.07 33.27 -49.85
N THR A 695 6.32 34.55 -49.56
CA THR A 695 5.58 35.68 -50.14
C THR A 695 5.99 35.96 -51.59
N SER A 696 7.26 35.72 -51.95
CA SER A 696 7.71 35.81 -53.35
C SER A 696 7.17 34.67 -54.24
N SER A 697 6.94 33.47 -53.68
CA SER A 697 6.33 32.35 -54.41
C SER A 697 4.82 32.50 -54.60
N THR A 698 4.11 33.08 -53.64
CA THR A 698 2.65 33.35 -53.78
C THR A 698 2.35 34.46 -54.79
N ASN A 699 3.24 35.45 -54.93
CA ASN A 699 3.11 36.47 -55.99
C ASN A 699 3.41 35.93 -57.41
N ASN A 700 4.07 34.77 -57.54
CA ASN A 700 4.32 34.15 -58.84
C ASN A 700 3.15 33.26 -59.32
N ASP A 701 2.33 32.72 -58.41
CA ASP A 701 1.17 31.89 -58.77
C ASP A 701 -0.04 32.70 -59.24
N GLU A 702 -0.12 34.01 -58.95
CA GLU A 702 -1.14 34.91 -59.56
C GLU A 702 -0.82 35.29 -61.02
N LEU A 703 0.40 35.01 -61.51
CA LEU A 703 0.82 35.31 -62.89
C LEU A 703 0.73 34.13 -63.86
N THR A 704 0.39 32.92 -63.38
CA THR A 704 0.19 31.73 -64.23
C THR A 704 -1.25 31.19 -64.15
N GLY A 705 -2.24 32.07 -64.13
CA GLY A 705 -3.65 31.71 -64.31
C GLY A 705 -4.09 31.78 -65.77
N LYS A 706 -3.76 30.78 -66.61
CA LYS A 706 -4.49 30.53 -67.88
C LYS A 706 -4.52 29.05 -68.26
N HIS A 707 -5.76 28.54 -68.34
CA HIS A 707 -6.23 27.26 -68.90
C HIS A 707 -5.93 26.01 -68.04
N SER A 708 -6.91 25.22 -67.58
CA SER A 708 -8.10 24.76 -68.30
C SER A 708 -9.25 24.38 -67.35
N ILE A 709 -10.47 24.74 -67.76
CA ILE A 709 -11.75 24.33 -67.15
C ILE A 709 -12.16 23.00 -67.79
N LYS A 710 -12.30 21.94 -66.99
CA LYS A 710 -13.44 21.00 -66.97
C LYS A 710 -13.31 19.98 -65.86
#